data_AF-A0AAI9Y368-F1
#
_entry.id   AF-A0AAI9Y368-F1
#
_cell.length_a   1.000
_cell.length_b   1.000
_cell.length_c   1.000
_cell.angle_alpha   90.00
_cell.angle_beta   90.00
_cell.angle_gamma   90.00
#
_symmetry.space_group_name_H-M   'P 1'
#
loop_
_entity.id
_entity.type
_entity.pdbx_description
1 polymer ?
#
loop_
_entity_poly.entity_id
_entity_poly.type
_entity_poly.pdbx_seq_one_letter_code
_entity_poly.pdbx_strand_id
1 'polypeptide(L)'
;MGYPFGVNERISYQTFKSKSGSRGTVDAPIGATVAGLSTETQCLKLENYSYSEITQDVNKLSLYSVRDLELHFNSCEEPLSIPGFQDETIYYGDTTGNFSHWGSHSALIKPTSCAGLSHEFKYSLYYAARFERPTINSSSLDFDLAAVLCSSGLWVSRVKVTDNGTMPLVEVLPDENRYPITANLWDLIDNSVPSGGWNESSINRVSGPVETAYNFFGNLSRMGVDSSGASLYINEVLYRSVMDMSRILGPWIGHYRLRHSDGQYLNATGAVFTKVTKLMVNKWTCLSMTTIFGLAMLMVALVLLFFENMTMIWYRDLLTVIGNMIFLQHQRRSSDGGSKDSPRLKDKAIEWGNCDFTPLVLKVWARASIISLIVVVTTGLSYSLKTSMEYQGIATVSEEANHAYLLWTSVPTLLMLSIALYINSFDSTYRGLATLSALATKSCRVTAMDMSFSNMLGLQVLYHSLRAHIGTVTVTQFLAIICGLLTTLASVVFTVKTIPETSTISLQQKIWFGSGEIRNATELSRKRQTLSSLVLRQGDGLLTYPKKTYDTLVFPTFGTSDGLDPSQNISIKANMSVAMLKPNCWIVPPDVYNLTKLERIDSSDGYFTVQPQITESFTCPNGSQAQLSQTIAFVLGERKSDYVYLATGLDAPEDLRIVNRSCGLSLRDTNIIPASTKFMTYALGKYSQEQEKFSHLSITRCQYSWVELPTEANFTFRHGEFVLNPGDLPRPDESRAQPWGMPFNIPDIHDALPEVMASDSYAGYFDSWFRILSAPFGRFSLDAFGDPNFEEEILKDIHHLYGFLAAQIVNFENRLDITQNSKDSPPPTPFNLTANVINLSRRRLVQDPIVTYVIIGILTLTALLSLLVLITDPLGTTSSKSQPFSMRIEGLAPDGYNSIAAMTALLKDSNAMDHLPEGAEHMSKKELHEKLSGLRFRMGWFWRESTQTRHYTIGVLDDENFEFLGNKDDIAREDALLRYPPE
;
A
#
# COMPACT_ATOMS: atom_id res chain seq x y z
N MET A 1 19.00 -15.70 7.21
CA MET A 1 18.81 -14.85 6.02
C MET A 1 17.32 -14.58 5.87
N GLY A 2 16.91 -13.36 5.50
CA GLY A 2 15.53 -13.10 5.08
C GLY A 2 15.32 -13.51 3.63
N TYR A 3 14.14 -14.04 3.28
CA TYR A 3 13.80 -14.36 1.89
C TYR A 3 13.51 -13.06 1.11
N PRO A 4 13.97 -12.92 -0.15
CA PRO A 4 13.59 -11.80 -0.99
C PRO A 4 12.10 -11.87 -1.34
N PHE A 5 11.53 -10.74 -1.75
CA PHE A 5 10.15 -10.72 -2.23
C PHE A 5 10.01 -11.56 -3.49
N GLY A 6 9.01 -12.43 -3.53
CA GLY A 6 8.85 -13.42 -4.59
C GLY A 6 9.30 -14.83 -4.20
N VAL A 7 9.84 -15.04 -2.99
CA VAL A 7 10.18 -16.38 -2.48
C VAL A 7 9.98 -16.48 -0.97
N ASN A 8 9.68 -17.68 -0.49
CA ASN A 8 9.76 -18.05 0.92
C ASN A 8 10.41 -19.44 1.03
N GLU A 9 10.39 -20.05 2.22
CA GLU A 9 11.02 -21.36 2.46
C GLU A 9 10.49 -22.50 1.58
N ARG A 10 9.28 -22.38 1.03
CA ARG A 10 8.60 -23.49 0.33
C ARG A 10 8.20 -23.18 -1.11
N ILE A 11 8.02 -21.91 -1.44
CA ILE A 11 7.34 -21.47 -2.66
C ILE A 11 8.02 -20.21 -3.20
N SER A 12 8.24 -20.17 -4.52
CA SER A 12 8.45 -18.92 -5.24
C SER A 12 7.14 -18.46 -5.87
N TYR A 13 6.90 -17.16 -5.91
CA TYR A 13 5.64 -16.60 -6.38
C TYR A 13 5.87 -15.36 -7.22
N GLN A 14 4.92 -15.08 -8.11
CA GLN A 14 4.99 -13.88 -8.94
C GLN A 14 4.94 -12.62 -8.06
N THR A 15 5.93 -11.76 -8.24
CA THR A 15 6.00 -10.48 -7.54
C THR A 15 5.03 -9.47 -8.13
N PHE A 16 4.50 -8.56 -7.31
CA PHE A 16 3.59 -7.50 -7.73
C PHE A 16 3.94 -6.18 -7.05
N LYS A 17 3.53 -5.07 -7.66
CA LYS A 17 3.71 -3.71 -7.13
C LYS A 17 2.43 -2.89 -7.33
N SER A 18 2.26 -1.83 -6.56
CA SER A 18 1.16 -0.89 -6.77
C SER A 18 1.32 -0.14 -8.11
N LYS A 19 0.26 0.54 -8.58
CA LYS A 19 0.34 1.41 -9.77
C LYS A 19 1.40 2.52 -9.64
N SER A 20 1.69 2.98 -8.42
CA SER A 20 2.76 3.93 -8.13
C SER A 20 4.15 3.29 -8.06
N GLY A 21 4.26 1.98 -8.29
CA GLY A 21 5.52 1.23 -8.23
C GLY A 21 5.96 0.82 -6.82
N SER A 22 5.18 1.13 -5.79
CA SER A 22 5.52 0.85 -4.39
C SER A 22 5.01 -0.51 -3.90
N ARG A 23 5.75 -1.14 -2.97
CA ARG A 23 5.30 -2.30 -2.18
C ARG A 23 4.29 -1.92 -1.11
N GLY A 24 3.69 -2.94 -0.49
CA GLY A 24 2.90 -2.72 0.72
C GLY A 24 3.77 -2.24 1.87
N THR A 25 3.17 -1.58 2.85
CA THR A 25 3.84 -1.13 4.07
C THR A 25 3.16 -1.76 5.28
N VAL A 26 3.75 -1.63 6.46
CA VAL A 26 3.13 -2.13 7.71
C VAL A 26 1.76 -1.48 7.94
N ASP A 27 1.60 -0.22 7.55
CA ASP A 27 0.35 0.55 7.69
C ASP A 27 -0.63 0.34 6.54
N ALA A 28 -0.13 -0.08 5.37
CA ALA A 28 -0.92 -0.35 4.18
C ALA A 28 -0.40 -1.59 3.43
N PRO A 29 -0.63 -2.82 3.94
CA PRO A 29 -0.18 -4.02 3.24
C PRO A 29 -0.98 -4.24 1.96
N ILE A 30 -0.34 -4.84 0.96
CA ILE A 30 -0.94 -5.16 -0.34
C ILE A 30 -1.12 -6.68 -0.42
N GLY A 31 -2.37 -7.13 -0.55
CA GLY A 31 -2.71 -8.52 -0.80
C GLY A 31 -2.97 -8.77 -2.28
N ALA A 32 -2.39 -9.81 -2.86
CA ALA A 32 -2.70 -10.27 -4.21
C ALA A 32 -2.73 -11.79 -4.29
N THR A 33 -3.57 -12.33 -5.17
CA THR A 33 -3.55 -13.75 -5.54
C THR A 33 -2.72 -13.91 -6.80
N VAL A 34 -1.65 -14.68 -6.71
CA VAL A 34 -0.64 -14.83 -7.77
C VAL A 34 -0.29 -16.30 -7.98
N ALA A 35 0.36 -16.64 -9.11
CA ALA A 35 0.89 -17.98 -9.28
C ALA A 35 2.12 -18.20 -8.38
N GLY A 36 2.17 -19.38 -7.75
CA GLY A 36 3.28 -19.86 -6.94
C GLY A 36 3.82 -21.18 -7.48
N LEU A 37 5.13 -21.27 -7.64
CA LEU A 37 5.88 -22.48 -7.92
C LEU A 37 6.32 -23.13 -6.61
N SER A 38 5.93 -24.39 -6.41
CA SER A 38 6.33 -25.23 -5.29
C SER A 38 7.18 -26.39 -5.77
N THR A 39 8.15 -26.79 -4.95
CA THR A 39 9.01 -27.96 -5.20
C THR A 39 8.64 -29.07 -4.23
N GLU A 40 8.48 -30.29 -4.74
CA GLU A 40 8.24 -31.47 -3.92
C GLU A 40 9.34 -32.50 -4.17
N THR A 41 9.88 -33.08 -3.11
CA THR A 41 10.92 -34.11 -3.22
C THR A 41 10.63 -35.19 -2.20
N GLN A 42 10.63 -36.43 -2.67
CA GLN A 42 10.49 -37.62 -1.85
C GLN A 42 11.74 -38.46 -2.07
N CYS A 43 12.33 -38.98 -0.99
CA CYS A 43 13.58 -39.72 -1.04
C CYS A 43 13.51 -40.99 -0.20
N LEU A 44 14.19 -42.04 -0.66
CA LEU A 44 14.40 -43.30 0.03
C LEU A 44 15.88 -43.43 0.39
N LYS A 45 16.15 -44.00 1.57
CA LYS A 45 17.50 -44.28 2.05
C LYS A 45 17.91 -45.69 1.63
N LEU A 46 19.20 -45.87 1.35
CA LEU A 46 19.79 -47.19 1.15
C LEU A 46 19.53 -48.07 2.40
N GLU A 47 19.06 -49.29 2.17
CA GLU A 47 18.85 -50.31 3.20
C GLU A 47 20.08 -51.21 3.29
N ASN A 48 20.52 -51.73 2.14
CA ASN A 48 21.70 -52.59 2.01
C ASN A 48 22.29 -52.48 0.60
N TYR A 49 23.50 -53.01 0.41
CA TYR A 49 24.15 -53.11 -0.90
C TYR A 49 24.89 -54.45 -1.03
N SER A 50 25.02 -54.91 -2.28
CA SER A 50 25.78 -56.11 -2.64
C SER A 50 26.76 -55.80 -3.77
N TYR A 51 27.89 -56.50 -3.79
CA TYR A 51 28.88 -56.43 -4.86
C TYR A 51 29.50 -57.82 -5.05
N SER A 52 29.96 -58.13 -6.28
CA SER A 52 30.53 -59.45 -6.60
C SER A 52 32.02 -59.53 -6.26
N GLU A 53 32.81 -58.52 -6.65
CA GLU A 53 34.26 -58.46 -6.40
C GLU A 53 34.78 -57.01 -6.39
N ILE A 54 35.80 -56.75 -5.56
CA ILE A 54 36.60 -55.53 -5.62
C ILE A 54 37.99 -55.92 -6.10
N THR A 55 38.31 -55.63 -7.36
CA THR A 55 39.62 -55.97 -7.94
C THR A 55 40.56 -54.77 -7.92
N GLN A 56 41.79 -54.98 -7.46
CA GLN A 56 42.88 -54.01 -7.59
C GLN A 56 43.69 -54.34 -8.85
N ASP A 57 43.93 -53.36 -9.74
CA ASP A 57 44.80 -53.58 -10.90
C ASP A 57 46.27 -53.68 -10.43
N VAL A 58 46.83 -54.88 -10.51
CA VAL A 58 48.17 -55.20 -10.01
C VAL A 58 49.27 -54.44 -10.76
N ASN A 59 49.00 -53.98 -11.99
CA ASN A 59 49.98 -53.25 -12.81
C ASN A 59 49.96 -51.73 -12.60
N LYS A 60 48.95 -51.20 -11.91
CA LYS A 60 48.80 -49.78 -11.57
C LYS A 60 48.35 -49.70 -10.10
N LEU A 61 49.30 -49.49 -9.19
CA LEU A 61 49.18 -49.53 -7.71
C LEU A 61 48.02 -48.72 -7.07
N SER A 62 47.20 -48.02 -7.84
CA SER A 62 46.14 -47.11 -7.42
C SER A 62 44.75 -47.39 -8.04
N LEU A 63 44.54 -48.50 -8.76
CA LEU A 63 43.26 -48.75 -9.45
C LEU A 63 42.40 -49.78 -8.71
N TYR A 64 41.18 -49.40 -8.33
CA TYR A 64 40.17 -50.30 -7.76
C TYR A 64 38.90 -50.27 -8.62
N SER A 65 38.33 -51.43 -8.90
CA SER A 65 37.02 -51.53 -9.57
C SER A 65 36.08 -52.40 -8.75
N VAL A 66 34.85 -51.93 -8.55
CA VAL A 66 33.77 -52.67 -7.90
C VAL A 66 32.87 -53.25 -8.97
N ARG A 67 32.77 -54.58 -9.06
CA ARG A 67 31.90 -55.27 -10.02
C ARG A 67 30.52 -55.54 -9.42
N ASP A 68 29.51 -55.43 -10.27
CA ASP A 68 28.11 -55.75 -9.98
C ASP A 68 27.56 -55.10 -8.70
N LEU A 69 27.85 -53.80 -8.52
CA LEU A 69 27.32 -53.04 -7.39
C LEU A 69 25.79 -52.87 -7.52
N GLU A 70 25.06 -53.47 -6.59
CA GLU A 70 23.61 -53.44 -6.50
C GLU A 70 23.16 -52.72 -5.22
N LEU A 71 22.27 -51.74 -5.37
CA LEU A 71 21.75 -50.94 -4.26
C LEU A 71 20.31 -51.34 -3.92
N HIS A 72 20.06 -51.74 -2.67
CA HIS A 72 18.73 -52.07 -2.17
C HIS A 72 18.17 -50.91 -1.35
N PHE A 73 17.09 -50.30 -1.83
CA PHE A 73 16.39 -49.23 -1.15
C PHE A 73 15.12 -49.75 -0.46
N ASN A 74 14.81 -49.20 0.72
CA ASN A 74 13.58 -49.51 1.43
C ASN A 74 12.37 -49.33 0.51
N SER A 75 11.50 -50.34 0.42
CA SER A 75 10.25 -50.30 -0.36
C SER A 75 10.39 -50.31 -1.90
N CYS A 76 11.57 -50.67 -2.44
CA CYS A 76 11.75 -51.00 -3.85
C CYS A 76 11.79 -52.53 -4.06
N GLU A 77 11.15 -53.04 -5.12
CA GLU A 77 11.05 -54.49 -5.38
C GLU A 77 12.32 -55.10 -6.00
N GLU A 78 13.08 -54.35 -6.81
CA GLU A 78 14.34 -54.82 -7.41
C GLU A 78 15.51 -53.91 -7.00
N PRO A 79 16.74 -54.46 -6.91
CA PRO A 79 17.95 -53.66 -6.70
C PRO A 79 18.23 -52.74 -7.88
N LEU A 80 18.81 -51.59 -7.58
CA LEU A 80 19.25 -50.62 -8.59
C LEU A 80 20.73 -50.83 -8.91
N SER A 81 21.05 -51.14 -10.16
CA SER A 81 22.42 -51.08 -10.69
C SER A 81 22.75 -49.65 -11.12
N ILE A 82 23.92 -49.14 -10.73
CA ILE A 82 24.35 -47.78 -11.09
C ILE A 82 24.82 -47.77 -12.57
N PRO A 83 24.18 -47.00 -13.47
CA PRO A 83 24.63 -46.88 -14.86
C PRO A 83 26.03 -46.25 -14.90
N GLY A 84 26.99 -46.92 -15.55
CA GLY A 84 28.38 -46.45 -15.65
C GLY A 84 29.38 -47.19 -14.74
N PHE A 85 28.93 -47.79 -13.62
CA PHE A 85 29.81 -48.57 -12.74
C PHE A 85 30.27 -49.90 -13.34
N GLN A 86 29.64 -50.38 -14.41
CA GLN A 86 30.04 -51.62 -15.08
C GLN A 86 31.32 -51.49 -15.92
N ASP A 87 31.74 -50.26 -16.28
CA ASP A 87 32.94 -49.99 -17.11
C ASP A 87 33.79 -48.78 -16.65
N GLU A 88 33.36 -48.02 -15.61
CA GLU A 88 34.17 -46.92 -15.08
C GLU A 88 35.38 -47.45 -14.27
N THR A 89 36.52 -47.42 -14.93
CA THR A 89 37.82 -47.49 -14.26
C THR A 89 38.07 -46.16 -13.53
N ILE A 90 37.86 -46.15 -12.23
CA ILE A 90 38.15 -44.96 -11.41
C ILE A 90 39.68 -44.79 -11.36
N TYR A 91 40.20 -43.81 -12.12
CA TYR A 91 41.63 -43.53 -12.23
C TYR A 91 42.13 -42.74 -11.01
N TYR A 92 43.25 -43.16 -10.41
CA TYR A 92 43.89 -42.46 -9.30
C TYR A 92 45.37 -42.19 -9.55
N GLY A 93 45.79 -40.96 -9.20
CA GLY A 93 47.18 -40.58 -8.96
C GLY A 93 47.68 -41.01 -7.57
N ASP A 94 49.00 -41.04 -7.45
CA ASP A 94 49.81 -41.57 -6.33
C ASP A 94 49.44 -40.93 -4.98
N THR A 95 48.50 -41.51 -4.22
CA THR A 95 48.13 -41.04 -2.88
C THR A 95 48.11 -42.18 -1.87
N THR A 96 48.83 -42.01 -0.77
CA THR A 96 49.14 -43.03 0.24
C THR A 96 48.10 -43.13 1.38
N GLY A 97 46.80 -42.86 1.12
CA GLY A 97 45.77 -42.72 2.18
C GLY A 97 44.37 -43.28 1.85
N ASN A 98 43.42 -43.14 2.79
CA ASN A 98 41.99 -43.44 2.59
C ASN A 98 41.42 -42.60 1.44
N PHE A 99 40.57 -43.19 0.61
CA PHE A 99 39.99 -42.48 -0.53
C PHE A 99 38.47 -42.58 -0.57
N SER A 100 37.87 -41.68 -1.35
CA SER A 100 36.42 -41.53 -1.44
C SER A 100 35.96 -41.21 -2.85
N HIS A 101 34.77 -41.70 -3.18
CA HIS A 101 34.08 -41.44 -4.43
C HIS A 101 32.69 -40.86 -4.14
N TRP A 102 32.35 -39.79 -4.83
CA TRP A 102 31.08 -39.10 -4.72
C TRP A 102 30.48 -39.00 -6.12
N GLY A 103 29.18 -39.27 -6.24
CA GLY A 103 28.50 -39.19 -7.53
C GLY A 103 27.01 -39.01 -7.39
N SER A 104 26.42 -38.36 -8.39
CA SER A 104 24.97 -38.23 -8.53
C SER A 104 24.54 -38.29 -9.97
N HIS A 105 23.31 -38.75 -10.19
CA HIS A 105 22.67 -38.88 -11.49
C HIS A 105 21.29 -38.21 -11.45
N SER A 106 21.00 -37.31 -12.39
CA SER A 106 19.75 -36.55 -12.42
C SER A 106 18.56 -37.28 -13.05
N ALA A 107 18.80 -38.34 -13.84
CA ALA A 107 17.76 -39.10 -14.52
C ALA A 107 18.16 -40.56 -14.74
N LEU A 108 17.57 -41.47 -13.96
CA LEU A 108 17.70 -42.92 -14.18
C LEU A 108 16.67 -43.39 -15.22
N ILE A 109 17.14 -44.17 -16.22
CA ILE A 109 16.34 -44.58 -17.39
C ILE A 109 15.30 -45.66 -17.03
N LYS A 110 15.51 -46.43 -15.96
CA LYS A 110 14.59 -47.45 -15.46
C LYS A 110 14.83 -47.77 -13.99
N PRO A 111 13.97 -47.32 -13.08
CA PRO A 111 13.79 -48.07 -11.85
C PRO A 111 12.39 -48.69 -11.81
N THR A 112 12.36 -49.88 -11.22
CA THR A 112 11.16 -50.59 -10.80
C THR A 112 10.33 -49.76 -9.84
N SER A 113 9.05 -50.11 -9.69
CA SER A 113 8.15 -49.39 -8.82
C SER A 113 8.61 -49.44 -7.37
N CYS A 114 9.06 -48.31 -6.84
CA CYS A 114 9.31 -48.15 -5.41
C CYS A 114 8.06 -47.57 -4.73
N ALA A 115 7.51 -48.28 -3.74
CA ALA A 115 6.40 -47.77 -2.96
C ALA A 115 6.86 -46.56 -2.13
N GLY A 116 6.16 -45.42 -2.28
CA GLY A 116 6.48 -44.17 -1.57
C GLY A 116 7.24 -43.12 -2.40
N LEU A 117 7.55 -43.40 -3.67
CA LEU A 117 8.01 -42.39 -4.63
C LEU A 117 6.99 -42.23 -5.77
N SER A 118 6.83 -41.02 -6.29
CA SER A 118 5.93 -40.75 -7.42
C SER A 118 6.48 -41.31 -8.74
N HIS A 119 5.63 -42.06 -9.46
CA HIS A 119 5.92 -42.58 -10.80
C HIS A 119 5.81 -41.54 -11.93
N GLU A 120 5.27 -40.35 -11.64
CA GLU A 120 5.11 -39.29 -12.64
C GLU A 120 6.43 -38.57 -12.98
N PHE A 121 7.45 -38.70 -12.12
CA PHE A 121 8.73 -38.00 -12.25
C PHE A 121 9.91 -38.95 -12.41
N LYS A 122 11.01 -38.44 -12.96
CA LYS A 122 12.26 -39.19 -13.09
C LYS A 122 12.92 -39.35 -11.73
N TYR A 123 13.59 -40.48 -11.56
CA TYR A 123 14.35 -40.75 -10.35
C TYR A 123 15.78 -40.27 -10.48
N SER A 124 16.31 -39.79 -9.35
CA SER A 124 17.65 -39.25 -9.21
C SER A 124 18.38 -39.99 -8.08
N LEU A 125 19.64 -40.32 -8.30
CA LEU A 125 20.47 -41.04 -7.32
C LEU A 125 21.62 -40.14 -6.86
N TYR A 126 21.90 -40.14 -5.56
CA TYR A 126 23.10 -39.56 -4.99
C TYR A 126 23.76 -40.56 -4.05
N TYR A 127 25.05 -40.79 -4.21
CA TYR A 127 25.79 -41.79 -3.44
C TYR A 127 27.21 -41.32 -3.10
N ALA A 128 27.75 -41.90 -2.04
CA ALA A 128 29.10 -41.67 -1.56
C ALA A 128 29.69 -43.00 -1.08
N ALA A 129 30.89 -43.32 -1.55
CA ALA A 129 31.63 -44.51 -1.18
C ALA A 129 32.97 -44.15 -0.55
N ARG A 130 33.34 -44.82 0.54
CA ARG A 130 34.63 -44.70 1.23
C ARG A 130 35.35 -46.03 1.19
N PHE A 131 36.63 -45.96 0.88
CA PHE A 131 37.51 -47.11 0.76
C PHE A 131 38.64 -46.94 1.76
N GLU A 132 38.65 -47.78 2.79
CA GLU A 132 39.64 -47.75 3.85
C GLU A 132 40.59 -48.95 3.71
N ARG A 133 41.89 -48.65 3.70
CA ARG A 133 42.92 -49.66 3.50
C ARG A 133 43.12 -50.43 4.81
N PRO A 134 43.10 -51.77 4.79
CA PRO A 134 43.27 -52.54 6.01
C PRO A 134 44.66 -52.33 6.60
N THR A 135 44.75 -52.34 7.93
CA THR A 135 46.03 -52.51 8.64
C THR A 135 46.71 -53.77 8.15
N ILE A 136 48.03 -53.72 7.96
CA ILE A 136 49.01 -54.61 7.27
C ILE A 136 48.73 -56.15 7.23
N ASN A 137 47.81 -56.70 8.02
CA ASN A 137 47.49 -58.13 8.10
C ASN A 137 46.06 -58.53 7.67
N SER A 138 45.26 -57.65 7.07
CA SER A 138 43.92 -57.98 6.54
C SER A 138 43.89 -57.92 5.00
N SER A 139 43.28 -58.92 4.37
CA SER A 139 43.08 -59.00 2.91
C SER A 139 41.77 -58.38 2.43
N SER A 140 40.90 -57.90 3.34
CA SER A 140 39.60 -57.31 3.01
C SER A 140 39.64 -55.81 3.17
N LEU A 141 39.32 -55.09 2.10
CA LEU A 141 39.20 -53.64 2.06
C LEU A 141 37.89 -53.23 2.74
N ASP A 142 37.93 -52.24 3.65
CA ASP A 142 36.71 -51.79 4.33
C ASP A 142 36.00 -50.78 3.41
N PHE A 143 34.73 -51.04 3.14
CA PHE A 143 33.95 -50.37 2.10
C PHE A 143 32.62 -49.88 2.68
N ASP A 144 32.56 -48.59 2.99
CA ASP A 144 31.35 -47.91 3.45
C ASP A 144 30.65 -47.26 2.26
N LEU A 145 29.36 -47.54 2.08
CA LEU A 145 28.54 -46.93 1.03
C LEU A 145 27.28 -46.32 1.62
N ALA A 146 27.01 -45.07 1.24
CA ALA A 146 25.76 -44.39 1.52
C ALA A 146 25.11 -43.94 0.21
N ALA A 147 23.80 -44.09 0.11
CA ALA A 147 23.05 -43.66 -1.07
C ALA A 147 21.62 -43.24 -0.75
N VAL A 148 21.08 -42.36 -1.60
CA VAL A 148 19.72 -41.85 -1.53
C VAL A 148 19.12 -41.82 -2.93
N LEU A 149 17.93 -42.39 -3.05
CA LEU A 149 17.14 -42.40 -4.29
C LEU A 149 15.96 -41.44 -4.12
N CYS A 150 15.81 -40.46 -5.00
CA CYS A 150 14.76 -39.45 -4.91
C CYS A 150 13.91 -39.34 -6.17
N SER A 151 12.66 -38.92 -5.99
CA SER A 151 11.75 -38.44 -7.02
C SER A 151 11.39 -36.99 -6.69
N SER A 152 11.61 -36.08 -7.64
CA SER A 152 11.37 -34.65 -7.46
C SER A 152 10.43 -34.10 -8.53
N GLY A 153 9.48 -33.27 -8.11
CA GLY A 153 8.46 -32.68 -8.95
C GLY A 153 8.33 -31.17 -8.72
N LEU A 154 7.91 -30.47 -9.77
CA LEU A 154 7.64 -29.04 -9.76
C LEU A 154 6.17 -28.80 -10.05
N TRP A 155 5.54 -27.91 -9.30
CA TRP A 155 4.11 -27.63 -9.43
C TRP A 155 3.81 -26.14 -9.40
N VAL A 156 2.82 -25.71 -10.19
CA VAL A 156 2.23 -24.36 -10.09
C VAL A 156 0.85 -24.44 -9.48
N SER A 157 0.58 -23.59 -8.48
CA SER A 157 -0.75 -23.36 -7.88
C SER A 157 -0.94 -21.87 -7.63
N ARG A 158 -2.16 -21.37 -7.38
CA ARG A 158 -2.29 -19.97 -6.94
C ARG A 158 -2.07 -19.89 -5.43
N VAL A 159 -1.52 -18.76 -5.03
CA VAL A 159 -1.18 -18.45 -3.65
C VAL A 159 -1.63 -17.03 -3.35
N LYS A 160 -2.11 -16.82 -2.13
CA LYS A 160 -2.45 -15.49 -1.63
C LYS A 160 -1.23 -14.93 -0.93
N VAL A 161 -0.73 -13.80 -1.42
CA VAL A 161 0.45 -13.13 -0.89
C VAL A 161 0.02 -11.80 -0.29
N THR A 162 0.34 -11.59 0.99
CA THR A 162 0.14 -10.31 1.68
C THR A 162 1.49 -9.68 1.96
N ASP A 163 1.79 -8.62 1.23
CA ASP A 163 3.02 -7.85 1.34
C ASP A 163 2.87 -6.68 2.31
N ASN A 164 3.64 -6.67 3.40
CA ASN A 164 3.70 -5.58 4.38
C ASN A 164 5.01 -4.75 4.29
N GLY A 165 5.81 -4.96 3.24
CA GLY A 165 7.09 -4.26 3.04
C GLY A 165 8.26 -4.80 3.87
N THR A 166 8.03 -5.81 4.71
CA THR A 166 9.08 -6.48 5.49
C THR A 166 9.18 -7.96 5.11
N MET A 167 8.21 -8.77 5.52
CA MET A 167 8.15 -10.20 5.24
C MET A 167 6.75 -10.55 4.69
N PRO A 168 6.66 -10.91 3.41
CA PRO A 168 5.40 -11.32 2.78
C PRO A 168 4.85 -12.58 3.43
N LEU A 169 3.57 -12.55 3.76
CA LEU A 169 2.85 -13.74 4.20
C LEU A 169 2.27 -14.44 2.97
N VAL A 170 2.59 -15.72 2.78
CA VAL A 170 2.12 -16.52 1.64
C VAL A 170 1.27 -17.66 2.15
N GLU A 171 0.03 -17.73 1.68
CA GLU A 171 -0.93 -18.78 2.00
C GLU A 171 -1.27 -19.56 0.73
N VAL A 172 -1.11 -20.89 0.77
CA VAL A 172 -1.58 -21.78 -0.29
C VAL A 172 -3.08 -21.97 -0.10
N LEU A 173 -3.85 -21.76 -1.18
CA LEU A 173 -5.30 -21.93 -1.14
C LEU A 173 -5.65 -23.43 -1.12
N PRO A 174 -6.47 -23.91 -0.16
CA PRO A 174 -6.66 -25.34 0.10
C PRO A 174 -7.42 -26.10 -1.02
N ASP A 175 -8.19 -25.42 -1.87
CA ASP A 175 -9.08 -26.03 -2.87
C ASP A 175 -8.64 -25.81 -4.34
N GLU A 176 -7.35 -25.55 -4.59
CA GLU A 176 -6.87 -25.26 -5.95
C GLU A 176 -6.10 -26.41 -6.62
N ASN A 177 -6.37 -26.58 -7.93
CA ASN A 177 -5.67 -27.53 -8.79
C ASN A 177 -4.18 -27.19 -8.90
N ARG A 178 -3.32 -28.20 -8.70
CA ARG A 178 -1.88 -28.12 -8.95
C ARG A 178 -1.58 -28.56 -10.38
N TYR A 179 -0.76 -27.79 -11.07
CA TYR A 179 -0.32 -28.11 -12.44
C TYR A 179 1.15 -28.57 -12.42
N PRO A 180 1.47 -29.82 -12.81
CA PRO A 180 2.84 -30.30 -12.87
C PRO A 180 3.64 -29.59 -13.98
N ILE A 181 4.91 -29.35 -13.73
CA ILE A 181 5.89 -28.87 -14.71
C ILE A 181 6.80 -30.04 -15.10
N THR A 182 7.05 -30.19 -16.40
CA THR A 182 7.88 -31.27 -16.97
C THR A 182 9.39 -31.11 -16.77
N ALA A 183 9.84 -29.99 -16.18
CA ALA A 183 11.26 -29.71 -15.97
C ALA A 183 11.84 -30.52 -14.80
N ASN A 184 13.06 -31.04 -14.97
CA ASN A 184 13.77 -31.74 -13.91
C ASN A 184 14.37 -30.73 -12.91
N LEU A 185 13.99 -30.83 -11.64
CA LEU A 185 14.50 -29.96 -10.58
C LEU A 185 16.03 -30.05 -10.45
N TRP A 186 16.59 -31.25 -10.61
CA TRP A 186 18.02 -31.47 -10.42
C TRP A 186 18.86 -30.88 -11.55
N ASP A 187 18.38 -30.97 -12.80
CA ASP A 187 19.03 -30.29 -13.92
C ASP A 187 18.97 -28.76 -13.76
N LEU A 188 17.88 -28.23 -13.19
CA LEU A 188 17.77 -26.80 -12.88
C LEU A 188 18.73 -26.37 -11.76
N ILE A 189 18.90 -27.20 -10.74
CA ILE A 189 19.87 -27.00 -9.65
C ILE A 189 21.30 -27.03 -10.19
N ASP A 190 21.64 -28.04 -10.99
CA ASP A 190 22.98 -28.22 -11.56
C ASP A 190 23.43 -27.01 -12.37
N ASN A 191 22.52 -26.48 -13.20
CA ASN A 191 22.79 -25.27 -13.98
C ASN A 191 22.80 -23.97 -13.16
N SER A 192 22.37 -23.98 -11.90
CA SER A 192 22.17 -22.77 -11.09
C SER A 192 23.11 -22.65 -9.89
N VAL A 193 23.87 -23.71 -9.55
CA VAL A 193 24.83 -23.69 -8.46
C VAL A 193 26.25 -23.58 -9.03
N PRO A 194 27.04 -22.56 -8.65
CA PRO A 194 28.35 -22.31 -9.27
C PRO A 194 29.45 -23.32 -8.90
N SER A 195 29.28 -24.13 -7.84
CA SER A 195 30.26 -25.13 -7.41
C SER A 195 29.59 -26.30 -6.69
N GLY A 196 29.97 -27.54 -7.02
CA GLY A 196 29.45 -28.76 -6.39
C GLY A 196 28.12 -29.22 -6.97
N GLY A 197 28.01 -29.20 -8.30
CA GLY A 197 26.78 -29.51 -9.06
C GLY A 197 26.17 -30.87 -8.73
N TRP A 198 24.92 -31.08 -9.14
CA TRP A 198 24.24 -32.37 -9.00
C TRP A 198 24.81 -33.44 -9.93
N ASN A 199 25.34 -33.11 -11.11
CA ASN A 199 25.79 -34.12 -12.07
C ASN A 199 27.31 -34.22 -12.16
N GLU A 200 28.00 -34.06 -11.02
CA GLU A 200 29.46 -34.12 -10.92
C GLU A 200 29.87 -35.41 -10.19
N SER A 201 30.85 -36.13 -10.74
CA SER A 201 31.53 -37.21 -10.02
C SER A 201 32.90 -36.73 -9.59
N SER A 202 33.22 -36.95 -8.32
CA SER A 202 34.48 -36.49 -7.74
C SER A 202 35.14 -37.55 -6.88
N ILE A 203 36.46 -37.46 -6.85
CA ILE A 203 37.34 -38.34 -6.11
C ILE A 203 38.05 -37.53 -5.04
N ASN A 204 38.10 -38.03 -3.80
CA ASN A 204 38.78 -37.36 -2.66
C ASN A 204 38.34 -35.91 -2.43
N ARG A 205 37.16 -35.58 -2.94
CA ARG A 205 36.51 -34.29 -2.83
C ARG A 205 35.02 -34.56 -2.70
N VAL A 206 34.42 -34.04 -1.64
CA VAL A 206 32.97 -34.09 -1.45
C VAL A 206 32.32 -33.23 -2.55
N SER A 207 31.30 -33.77 -3.23
CA SER A 207 30.53 -33.09 -4.27
C SER A 207 29.03 -33.25 -4.07
N GLY A 208 28.24 -32.49 -4.83
CA GLY A 208 26.79 -32.58 -4.85
C GLY A 208 26.12 -31.95 -3.61
N PRO A 209 24.97 -32.51 -3.16
CA PRO A 209 24.18 -31.96 -2.06
C PRO A 209 24.92 -31.72 -0.75
N VAL A 210 25.90 -32.55 -0.38
CA VAL A 210 26.67 -32.36 0.88
C VAL A 210 27.61 -31.16 0.77
N GLU A 211 28.33 -30.99 -0.35
CA GLU A 211 29.17 -29.82 -0.60
C GLU A 211 28.31 -28.54 -0.68
N THR A 212 27.16 -28.64 -1.32
CA THR A 212 26.18 -27.53 -1.39
C THR A 212 25.66 -27.17 0.00
N ALA A 213 25.28 -28.15 0.82
CA ALA A 213 24.80 -27.90 2.18
C ALA A 213 25.88 -27.25 3.06
N TYR A 214 27.13 -27.65 2.88
CA TYR A 214 28.29 -27.03 3.52
C TYR A 214 28.46 -25.57 3.10
N ASN A 215 28.49 -25.31 1.79
CA ASN A 215 28.74 -23.98 1.23
C ASN A 215 27.60 -22.99 1.50
N PHE A 216 26.34 -23.44 1.46
CA PHE A 216 25.17 -22.58 1.57
C PHE A 216 24.55 -22.53 2.98
N PHE A 217 24.50 -23.65 3.71
CA PHE A 217 23.73 -23.74 4.96
C PHE A 217 24.60 -23.66 6.22
N GLY A 218 25.92 -23.80 6.12
CA GLY A 218 26.86 -23.62 7.23
C GLY A 218 26.68 -24.61 8.39
N ASN A 219 25.98 -25.73 8.16
CA ASN A 219 25.60 -26.72 9.19
C ASN A 219 26.74 -27.68 9.59
N LEU A 220 27.92 -27.60 8.98
CA LEU A 220 29.10 -28.42 9.30
C LEU A 220 30.33 -27.50 9.38
N SER A 221 31.18 -27.70 10.39
CA SER A 221 32.24 -26.77 10.83
C SER A 221 33.17 -26.25 9.73
N ARG A 222 33.49 -24.94 9.81
CA ARG A 222 34.34 -24.16 8.88
C ARG A 222 35.81 -24.63 8.81
N MET A 223 36.09 -25.62 7.97
CA MET A 223 37.34 -25.85 7.21
C MET A 223 37.05 -27.01 6.25
N GLY A 224 37.76 -27.10 5.11
CA GLY A 224 37.44 -28.04 4.03
C GLY A 224 37.03 -29.42 4.56
N VAL A 225 35.87 -29.90 4.12
CA VAL A 225 35.29 -31.15 4.63
C VAL A 225 36.29 -32.27 4.34
N ASP A 226 36.81 -32.89 5.40
CA ASP A 226 37.70 -34.03 5.27
C ASP A 226 36.92 -35.18 4.62
N SER A 227 37.16 -35.40 3.32
CA SER A 227 36.50 -36.44 2.55
C SER A 227 36.77 -37.84 3.10
N SER A 228 37.78 -37.99 3.96
CA SER A 228 38.10 -39.27 4.61
C SER A 228 37.30 -39.55 5.90
N GLY A 229 36.52 -38.58 6.39
CA GLY A 229 35.75 -38.70 7.63
C GLY A 229 34.57 -39.66 7.52
N ALA A 230 34.58 -40.74 8.30
CA ALA A 230 33.52 -41.77 8.31
C ALA A 230 32.11 -41.22 8.58
N SER A 231 31.98 -40.10 9.30
CA SER A 231 30.68 -39.47 9.63
C SER A 231 29.91 -38.95 8.41
N LEU A 232 30.53 -38.83 7.25
CA LEU A 232 29.91 -38.36 6.02
C LEU A 232 29.19 -39.47 5.24
N TYR A 233 29.60 -40.73 5.43
CA TYR A 233 29.10 -41.90 4.71
C TYR A 233 27.92 -42.55 5.42
N ILE A 234 26.96 -41.72 5.84
CA ILE A 234 25.75 -42.14 6.55
C ILE A 234 24.53 -41.72 5.72
N ASN A 235 23.62 -42.66 5.47
CA ASN A 235 22.40 -42.41 4.69
C ASN A 235 21.58 -41.22 5.20
N GLU A 236 21.57 -40.97 6.51
CA GLU A 236 20.90 -39.82 7.12
C GLU A 236 21.51 -38.47 6.70
N VAL A 237 22.83 -38.40 6.57
CA VAL A 237 23.55 -37.17 6.17
C VAL A 237 23.24 -36.85 4.72
N LEU A 238 23.33 -37.83 3.82
CA LEU A 238 22.97 -37.66 2.41
C LEU A 238 21.49 -37.31 2.28
N TYR A 239 20.60 -38.01 2.99
CA TYR A 239 19.15 -37.78 2.92
C TYR A 239 18.79 -36.35 3.33
N ARG A 240 19.29 -35.87 4.47
CA ARG A 240 19.05 -34.49 4.92
C ARG A 240 19.62 -33.48 3.96
N SER A 241 20.83 -33.72 3.44
CA SER A 241 21.48 -32.80 2.50
C SER A 241 20.67 -32.66 1.21
N VAL A 242 20.18 -33.76 0.65
CA VAL A 242 19.33 -33.74 -0.57
C VAL A 242 17.99 -33.04 -0.31
N MET A 243 17.33 -33.36 0.81
CA MET A 243 16.03 -32.78 1.17
C MET A 243 16.12 -31.28 1.47
N ASP A 244 17.16 -30.84 2.20
CA ASP A 244 17.37 -29.42 2.50
C ASP A 244 17.76 -28.65 1.24
N MET A 245 18.60 -29.24 0.38
CA MET A 245 18.99 -28.64 -0.90
C MET A 245 17.77 -28.41 -1.80
N SER A 246 16.90 -29.41 -2.00
CA SER A 246 15.72 -29.23 -2.86
C SER A 246 14.70 -28.27 -2.26
N ARG A 247 14.45 -28.36 -0.95
CA ARG A 247 13.50 -27.48 -0.24
C ARG A 247 13.94 -26.02 -0.28
N ILE A 248 15.23 -25.75 -0.09
CA ILE A 248 15.74 -24.39 -0.02
C ILE A 248 16.05 -23.87 -1.42
N LEU A 249 16.81 -24.59 -2.24
CA LEU A 249 17.23 -24.06 -3.55
C LEU A 249 16.12 -24.10 -4.59
N GLY A 250 15.19 -25.07 -4.53
CA GLY A 250 14.10 -25.19 -5.50
C GLY A 250 13.30 -23.89 -5.68
N PRO A 251 12.72 -23.32 -4.60
CA PRO A 251 12.03 -22.03 -4.66
C PRO A 251 12.94 -20.88 -5.13
N TRP A 252 14.20 -20.83 -4.68
CA TRP A 252 15.14 -19.77 -5.09
C TRP A 252 15.46 -19.82 -6.58
N ILE A 253 15.67 -21.02 -7.13
CA ILE A 253 15.89 -21.23 -8.56
C ILE A 253 14.64 -20.85 -9.35
N GLY A 254 13.46 -21.27 -8.88
CA GLY A 254 12.19 -20.84 -9.48
C GLY A 254 12.05 -19.33 -9.53
N HIS A 255 12.39 -18.64 -8.43
CA HIS A 255 12.34 -17.18 -8.34
C HIS A 255 13.26 -16.47 -9.35
N TYR A 256 14.48 -16.98 -9.59
CA TYR A 256 15.44 -16.32 -10.48
C TYR A 256 15.39 -16.81 -11.94
N ARG A 257 15.22 -18.11 -12.19
CA ARG A 257 15.20 -18.68 -13.55
C ARG A 257 13.90 -18.41 -14.30
N LEU A 258 12.76 -18.36 -13.60
CA LEU A 258 11.45 -18.11 -14.22
C LEU A 258 11.08 -16.63 -14.26
N ARG A 259 12.04 -15.75 -13.92
CA ARG A 259 11.83 -14.32 -13.92
C ARG A 259 11.89 -13.78 -15.33
N HIS A 260 10.73 -13.65 -15.97
CA HIS A 260 10.61 -13.00 -17.25
C HIS A 260 10.07 -11.58 -17.07
N SER A 261 10.87 -10.59 -17.48
CA SER A 261 10.51 -9.18 -17.51
C SER A 261 10.03 -8.83 -18.92
N ASP A 262 8.91 -9.42 -19.36
CA ASP A 262 8.19 -8.80 -20.46
C ASP A 262 7.72 -7.45 -19.94
N GLY A 263 8.11 -6.35 -20.59
CA GLY A 263 7.76 -4.98 -20.19
C GLY A 263 6.25 -4.68 -20.15
N GLN A 264 5.40 -5.70 -20.34
CA GLN A 264 3.96 -5.67 -20.16
C GLN A 264 3.61 -6.13 -18.73
N TYR A 265 3.36 -5.16 -17.85
CA TYR A 265 2.74 -5.43 -16.55
C TYR A 265 1.34 -6.02 -16.77
N LEU A 266 1.18 -7.31 -16.44
CA LEU A 266 -0.13 -7.92 -16.39
C LEU A 266 -0.92 -7.27 -15.24
N ASN A 267 -1.99 -6.56 -15.60
CA ASN A 267 -2.88 -5.93 -14.62
C ASN A 267 -3.61 -7.01 -13.82
N ALA A 268 -3.21 -7.23 -12.57
CA ALA A 268 -3.91 -8.08 -11.62
C ALA A 268 -4.74 -7.25 -10.64
N THR A 269 -5.83 -7.84 -10.12
CA THR A 269 -6.61 -7.24 -9.04
C THR A 269 -5.97 -7.57 -7.69
N GLY A 270 -5.58 -6.53 -6.96
CA GLY A 270 -5.03 -6.63 -5.60
C GLY A 270 -5.84 -5.79 -4.61
N ALA A 271 -5.79 -6.15 -3.34
CA ALA A 271 -6.40 -5.41 -2.25
C ALA A 271 -5.32 -4.61 -1.50
N VAL A 272 -5.52 -3.32 -1.29
CA VAL A 272 -4.71 -2.51 -0.38
C VAL A 272 -5.46 -2.42 0.94
N PHE A 273 -4.86 -2.94 2.01
CA PHE A 273 -5.43 -2.83 3.35
C PHE A 273 -5.02 -1.49 3.95
N THR A 274 -5.73 -0.41 3.67
CA THR A 274 -5.44 0.85 4.34
C THR A 274 -5.89 0.76 5.81
N LYS A 275 -4.96 0.80 6.75
CA LYS A 275 -5.30 0.96 8.18
C LYS A 275 -5.77 2.38 8.41
N VAL A 276 -7.05 2.63 8.12
CA VAL A 276 -7.66 3.90 8.48
C VAL A 276 -7.90 3.86 9.99
N THR A 277 -7.08 4.58 10.75
CA THR A 277 -7.33 4.84 12.17
C THR A 277 -8.53 5.78 12.29
N LYS A 278 -9.72 5.25 12.01
CA LYS A 278 -10.99 5.85 12.40
C LYS A 278 -11.29 5.40 13.83
N LEU A 279 -11.90 6.29 14.61
CA LEU A 279 -12.38 5.95 15.95
C LEU A 279 -13.28 4.71 15.86
N MET A 280 -12.78 3.59 16.39
CA MET A 280 -13.59 2.39 16.55
C MET A 280 -14.47 2.61 17.77
N VAL A 281 -15.78 2.74 17.53
CA VAL A 281 -16.78 2.76 18.60
C VAL A 281 -16.66 1.45 19.36
N ASN A 282 -16.42 1.53 20.68
CA ASN A 282 -16.29 0.37 21.55
C ASN A 282 -17.47 -0.61 21.31
N LYS A 283 -17.20 -1.92 21.27
CA LYS A 283 -18.19 -2.98 21.06
C LYS A 283 -19.44 -2.78 21.93
N TRP A 284 -19.26 -2.34 23.17
CA TRP A 284 -20.37 -2.07 24.09
C TRP A 284 -21.22 -0.86 23.69
N THR A 285 -20.58 0.21 23.22
CA THR A 285 -21.27 1.39 22.71
C THR A 285 -22.01 1.06 21.41
N CYS A 286 -21.41 0.26 20.52
CA CYS A 286 -22.09 -0.23 19.31
C CYS A 286 -23.31 -1.08 19.66
N LEU A 287 -23.18 -2.04 20.59
CA LEU A 287 -24.30 -2.88 21.03
C LEU A 287 -25.42 -2.03 21.67
N SER A 288 -25.05 -1.03 22.46
CA SER A 288 -26.00 -0.08 23.07
C SER A 288 -26.72 0.77 22.01
N MET A 289 -26.01 1.28 21.00
CA MET A 289 -26.64 2.01 19.90
C MET A 289 -27.56 1.10 19.06
N THR A 290 -27.12 -0.11 18.71
CA THR A 290 -27.94 -1.06 17.94
C THR A 290 -29.19 -1.48 18.71
N THR A 291 -29.08 -1.69 20.02
CA THR A 291 -30.25 -2.01 20.87
C THR A 291 -31.20 -0.82 21.00
N ILE A 292 -30.70 0.41 21.19
CA ILE A 292 -31.54 1.62 21.22
C ILE A 292 -32.24 1.84 19.88
N PHE A 293 -31.53 1.73 18.75
CA PHE A 293 -32.15 1.87 17.42
C PHE A 293 -33.13 0.74 17.12
N GLY A 294 -32.80 -0.49 17.52
CA GLY A 294 -33.69 -1.65 17.41
C GLY A 294 -34.97 -1.45 18.22
N LEU A 295 -34.87 -0.97 19.46
CA LEU A 295 -36.00 -0.63 20.31
C LEU A 295 -36.82 0.55 19.75
N ALA A 296 -36.17 1.58 19.21
CA ALA A 296 -36.87 2.70 18.57
C ALA A 296 -37.64 2.24 17.32
N MET A 297 -37.04 1.41 16.48
CA MET A 297 -37.70 0.81 15.31
C MET A 297 -38.84 -0.11 15.71
N LEU A 298 -38.66 -0.92 16.75
CA LEU A 298 -39.71 -1.77 17.30
C LEU A 298 -40.87 -0.93 17.86
N MET A 299 -40.57 0.14 18.59
CA MET A 299 -41.58 1.07 19.11
C MET A 299 -42.35 1.73 17.96
N VAL A 300 -41.68 2.20 16.91
CA VAL A 300 -42.35 2.78 15.73
C VAL A 300 -43.21 1.73 15.02
N ALA A 301 -42.69 0.51 14.83
CA ALA A 301 -43.44 -0.58 14.20
C ALA A 301 -44.65 -1.01 15.04
N LEU A 302 -44.51 -1.08 16.36
CA LEU A 302 -45.62 -1.38 17.28
C LEU A 302 -46.65 -0.25 17.27
N VAL A 303 -46.24 1.01 17.27
CA VAL A 303 -47.16 2.15 17.14
C VAL A 303 -47.91 2.07 15.81
N LEU A 304 -47.23 1.81 14.70
CA LEU A 304 -47.88 1.69 13.38
C LEU A 304 -48.86 0.50 13.34
N LEU A 305 -48.47 -0.68 13.82
CA LEU A 305 -49.29 -1.90 13.80
C LEU A 305 -50.48 -1.84 14.78
N PHE A 306 -50.31 -1.31 15.99
CA PHE A 306 -51.40 -1.19 16.96
C PHE A 306 -52.38 -0.06 16.61
N PHE A 307 -51.91 1.04 16.01
CA PHE A 307 -52.80 2.14 15.63
C PHE A 307 -53.50 1.94 14.28
N GLU A 308 -52.95 1.17 13.33
CA GLU A 308 -53.68 0.80 12.09
C GLU A 308 -55.01 0.10 12.41
N ASN A 309 -55.02 -0.78 13.42
CA ASN A 309 -56.21 -1.55 13.79
C ASN A 309 -57.26 -0.72 14.55
N MET A 310 -56.86 0.38 15.20
CA MET A 310 -57.76 1.31 15.92
C MET A 310 -58.30 2.44 15.02
N THR A 311 -57.67 2.70 13.86
CA THR A 311 -58.02 3.85 12.98
C THR A 311 -58.80 3.48 11.72
N MET A 312 -58.97 2.18 11.42
CA MET A 312 -59.73 1.69 10.24
C MET A 312 -61.22 2.08 10.17
N ILE A 313 -61.82 2.64 11.24
CA ILE A 313 -63.25 3.01 11.26
C ILE A 313 -63.48 4.39 10.65
N TRP A 314 -62.46 5.26 10.57
CA TRP A 314 -62.59 6.64 10.11
C TRP A 314 -61.86 6.85 8.77
N TYR A 315 -62.60 7.02 7.68
CA TYR A 315 -62.04 7.38 6.36
C TYR A 315 -61.46 8.82 6.31
N ARG A 316 -61.46 9.57 7.42
CA ARG A 316 -61.09 10.99 7.49
C ARG A 316 -60.16 11.31 8.67
N ASP A 317 -59.21 12.20 8.40
CA ASP A 317 -58.21 12.66 9.36
C ASP A 317 -58.82 13.65 10.37
N LEU A 318 -58.83 13.26 11.65
CA LEU A 318 -59.27 14.07 12.79
C LEU A 318 -58.43 15.34 13.04
N LEU A 319 -57.27 15.49 12.38
CA LEU A 319 -56.47 16.72 12.41
C LEU A 319 -56.97 17.79 11.43
N THR A 320 -57.96 17.48 10.58
CA THR A 320 -58.58 18.45 9.67
C THR A 320 -59.80 19.10 10.31
N VAL A 321 -60.14 20.32 9.90
CA VAL A 321 -61.34 21.02 10.38
C VAL A 321 -62.59 20.24 9.97
N ILE A 322 -62.63 19.69 8.75
CA ILE A 322 -63.74 18.83 8.28
C ILE A 322 -63.83 17.53 9.06
N GLY A 323 -62.70 16.88 9.34
CA GLY A 323 -62.66 15.67 10.16
C GLY A 323 -63.25 15.92 11.56
N ASN A 324 -62.91 17.04 12.20
CA ASN A 324 -63.54 17.45 13.46
C ASN A 324 -65.04 17.71 13.30
N MET A 325 -65.48 18.39 12.24
CA MET A 325 -66.91 18.65 12.01
C MET A 325 -67.72 17.35 11.83
N ILE A 326 -67.23 16.38 11.03
CA ILE A 326 -67.87 15.08 10.83
C ILE A 326 -67.91 14.29 12.13
N PHE A 327 -66.80 14.27 12.88
CA PHE A 327 -66.71 13.61 14.17
C PHE A 327 -67.75 14.13 15.16
N LEU A 328 -67.86 15.46 15.26
CA LEU A 328 -68.79 16.12 16.18
C LEU A 328 -70.25 16.02 15.74
N GLN A 329 -70.53 16.05 14.43
CA GLN A 329 -71.89 15.86 13.91
C GLN A 329 -72.41 14.45 14.24
N HIS A 330 -71.58 13.42 14.07
CA HIS A 330 -71.92 12.05 14.44
C HIS A 330 -72.19 11.93 15.96
N GLN A 331 -71.34 12.54 16.79
CA GLN A 331 -71.52 12.55 18.24
C GLN A 331 -72.77 13.35 18.68
N ARG A 332 -73.09 14.45 18.00
CA ARG A 332 -74.31 15.25 18.23
C ARG A 332 -75.57 14.44 17.94
N ARG A 333 -75.60 13.71 16.82
CA ARG A 333 -76.73 12.81 16.45
C ARG A 333 -76.87 11.63 17.42
N SER A 334 -75.76 11.09 17.90
CA SER A 334 -75.78 9.97 18.86
C SER A 334 -76.11 10.39 20.30
N SER A 335 -76.06 11.69 20.62
CA SER A 335 -76.25 12.26 21.96
C SER A 335 -77.59 12.99 22.13
N ASP A 336 -78.63 12.63 21.37
CA ASP A 336 -79.99 13.17 21.52
C ASP A 336 -80.65 12.84 22.88
N GLY A 337 -79.94 12.13 23.77
CA GLY A 337 -80.22 12.03 25.20
C GLY A 337 -79.35 12.94 26.06
N GLY A 338 -79.75 14.21 26.24
CA GLY A 338 -79.45 15.02 27.42
C GLY A 338 -77.98 15.20 27.85
N SER A 339 -77.11 15.77 27.01
CA SER A 339 -75.80 16.27 27.46
C SER A 339 -75.93 17.69 28.03
N LYS A 340 -75.96 17.81 29.37
CA LYS A 340 -75.80 19.09 30.08
C LYS A 340 -74.55 19.82 29.61
N ASP A 341 -74.67 21.12 29.33
CA ASP A 341 -73.56 22.02 29.05
C ASP A 341 -72.45 21.87 30.10
N SER A 342 -71.33 21.25 29.75
CA SER A 342 -70.15 21.25 30.60
C SER A 342 -69.61 22.69 30.68
N PRO A 343 -69.43 23.27 31.88
CA PRO A 343 -68.93 24.63 32.05
C PRO A 343 -67.58 24.83 31.36
N ARG A 344 -66.72 23.79 31.35
CA ARG A 344 -65.41 23.80 30.67
C ARG A 344 -65.48 24.04 29.16
N LEU A 345 -66.57 23.63 28.49
CA LEU A 345 -66.76 23.87 27.05
C LEU A 345 -67.24 25.31 26.78
N LYS A 346 -68.05 25.89 27.68
CA LYS A 346 -68.44 27.31 27.59
C LYS A 346 -67.24 28.22 27.83
N ASP A 347 -66.42 27.90 28.81
CA ASP A 347 -65.19 28.66 29.11
C ASP A 347 -64.24 28.67 27.90
N LYS A 348 -64.02 27.51 27.25
CA LYS A 348 -63.20 27.41 26.03
C LYS A 348 -63.80 28.14 24.82
N ALA A 349 -65.13 28.16 24.66
CA ALA A 349 -65.78 28.88 23.57
C ALA A 349 -65.61 30.41 23.72
N ILE A 350 -65.70 30.92 24.96
CA ILE A 350 -65.40 32.32 25.28
C ILE A 350 -63.91 32.62 25.04
N GLU A 351 -63.03 31.68 25.38
CA GLU A 351 -61.58 31.78 25.15
C GLU A 351 -61.27 31.98 23.66
N TRP A 352 -61.92 31.25 22.75
CA TRP A 352 -61.72 31.45 21.30
C TRP A 352 -62.04 32.86 20.82
N GLY A 353 -63.03 33.53 21.40
CA GLY A 353 -63.40 34.92 21.05
C GLY A 353 -62.41 35.95 21.60
N ASN A 354 -61.98 35.80 22.85
CA ASN A 354 -61.19 36.80 23.61
C ASN A 354 -59.71 36.42 23.80
N CYS A 355 -59.18 35.50 23.00
CA CYS A 355 -57.81 35.00 23.15
C CYS A 355 -56.73 36.02 22.73
N ASP A 356 -55.71 36.20 23.58
CA ASP A 356 -54.43 36.88 23.29
C ASP A 356 -53.22 35.91 23.29
N PHE A 357 -53.47 34.61 23.23
CA PHE A 357 -52.42 33.60 23.34
C PHE A 357 -51.45 33.62 22.16
N THR A 358 -50.16 33.49 22.48
CA THR A 358 -49.07 33.23 21.53
C THR A 358 -48.24 32.05 22.02
N PRO A 359 -48.04 31.00 21.18
CA PRO A 359 -47.18 29.88 21.53
C PRO A 359 -45.77 30.35 21.91
N LEU A 360 -45.16 29.74 22.93
CA LEU A 360 -43.87 30.15 23.49
C LEU A 360 -42.77 30.25 22.42
N VAL A 361 -42.73 29.30 21.50
CA VAL A 361 -41.76 29.22 20.39
C VAL A 361 -41.87 30.43 19.44
N LEU A 362 -43.05 31.05 19.38
CA LEU A 362 -43.37 32.18 18.51
C LEU A 362 -43.22 33.54 19.22
N LYS A 363 -42.98 33.59 20.53
CA LYS A 363 -42.77 34.85 21.25
C LYS A 363 -41.49 35.54 20.78
N VAL A 364 -41.54 36.87 20.71
CA VAL A 364 -40.43 37.73 20.27
C VAL A 364 -39.15 37.45 21.05
N TRP A 365 -39.23 37.31 22.38
CA TRP A 365 -38.06 37.06 23.23
C TRP A 365 -37.42 35.69 22.97
N ALA A 366 -38.22 34.65 22.69
CA ALA A 366 -37.72 33.30 22.41
C ALA A 366 -36.99 33.27 21.06
N ARG A 367 -37.56 33.93 20.04
CA ARG A 367 -36.94 34.10 18.73
C ARG A 367 -35.62 34.88 18.81
N ALA A 368 -35.62 36.01 19.55
CA ALA A 368 -34.43 36.82 19.75
C ALA A 368 -33.31 36.03 20.44
N SER A 369 -33.66 35.19 21.43
CA SER A 369 -32.70 34.33 22.14
C SER A 369 -32.03 33.32 21.21
N ILE A 370 -32.80 32.69 20.31
CA ILE A 370 -32.24 31.72 19.35
C ILE A 370 -31.41 32.39 18.27
N ILE A 371 -31.83 33.55 17.75
CA ILE A 371 -31.03 34.33 16.81
C ILE A 371 -29.69 34.71 17.45
N SER A 372 -29.70 35.14 18.72
CA SER A 372 -28.48 35.43 19.48
C SER A 372 -27.58 34.19 19.61
N LEU A 373 -28.15 33.02 19.93
CA LEU A 373 -27.40 31.77 20.01
C LEU A 373 -26.73 31.41 18.67
N ILE A 374 -27.46 31.52 17.55
CA ILE A 374 -26.95 31.24 16.21
C ILE A 374 -25.78 32.17 15.87
N VAL A 375 -25.87 33.46 16.19
CA VAL A 375 -24.79 34.43 15.96
C VAL A 375 -23.54 34.09 16.77
N VAL A 376 -23.70 33.71 18.04
CA VAL A 376 -22.60 33.30 18.91
C VAL A 376 -21.89 32.05 18.35
N VAL A 377 -22.65 31.03 17.97
CA VAL A 377 -22.09 29.79 17.40
C VAL A 377 -21.37 30.05 16.08
N THR A 378 -21.97 30.86 15.20
CA THR A 378 -21.37 31.21 13.90
C THR A 378 -20.05 31.97 14.07
N THR A 379 -20.01 32.91 15.01
CA THR A 379 -18.80 33.67 15.32
C THR A 379 -17.72 32.77 15.92
N GLY A 380 -18.10 31.87 16.84
CA GLY A 380 -17.20 30.89 17.44
C GLY A 380 -16.57 29.95 16.41
N LEU A 381 -17.37 29.39 15.51
CA LEU A 381 -16.89 28.51 14.42
C LEU A 381 -15.98 29.23 13.43
N SER A 382 -16.24 30.51 13.15
CA SER A 382 -15.40 31.31 12.26
C SER A 382 -14.05 31.64 12.90
N TYR A 383 -14.06 31.97 14.20
CA TYR A 383 -12.84 32.24 14.97
C TYR A 383 -11.98 30.98 15.12
N SER A 384 -12.59 29.84 15.44
CA SER A 384 -11.88 28.57 15.55
C SER A 384 -11.31 28.12 14.20
N LEU A 385 -12.02 28.35 13.09
CA LEU A 385 -11.53 28.04 11.75
C LEU A 385 -10.31 28.89 11.38
N LYS A 386 -10.37 30.20 11.63
CA LYS A 386 -9.23 31.11 11.42
C LYS A 386 -8.00 30.63 12.21
N THR A 387 -8.20 30.34 13.50
CA THR A 387 -7.15 29.85 14.38
C THR A 387 -6.58 28.50 13.90
N SER A 388 -7.44 27.58 13.46
CA SER A 388 -7.04 26.28 12.93
C SER A 388 -6.20 26.41 11.65
N MET A 389 -6.49 27.38 10.78
CA MET A 389 -5.71 27.62 9.56
C MET A 389 -4.37 28.28 9.86
N GLU A 390 -4.35 29.29 10.75
CA GLU A 390 -3.16 30.08 11.06
C GLU A 390 -2.11 29.27 11.84
N TYR A 391 -2.55 28.47 12.82
CA TYR A 391 -1.64 27.71 13.69
C TYR A 391 -1.51 26.24 13.32
N GLN A 392 -2.04 25.82 12.15
CA GLN A 392 -2.07 24.42 11.73
C GLN A 392 -2.69 23.51 12.81
N GLY A 393 -3.93 23.80 13.19
CA GLY A 393 -4.69 23.07 14.20
C GLY A 393 -4.82 23.80 15.55
N ILE A 394 -5.86 23.43 16.29
CA ILE A 394 -6.34 24.16 17.47
C ILE A 394 -5.65 23.67 18.75
N ALA A 395 -5.47 22.36 18.89
CA ALA A 395 -4.92 21.75 20.11
C ALA A 395 -4.10 20.49 19.77
N THR A 396 -3.12 20.17 20.61
CA THR A 396 -2.33 18.93 20.54
C THR A 396 -3.04 17.82 21.30
N VAL A 397 -3.17 16.65 20.67
CA VAL A 397 -3.82 15.48 21.25
C VAL A 397 -2.75 14.52 21.77
N SER A 398 -2.57 14.43 23.09
CA SER A 398 -1.75 13.40 23.73
C SER A 398 -2.53 12.09 23.86
N GLU A 399 -1.84 10.94 23.81
CA GLU A 399 -2.50 9.62 23.92
C GLU A 399 -3.21 9.41 25.28
N GLU A 400 -2.76 10.11 26.33
CA GLU A 400 -3.37 10.06 27.66
C GLU A 400 -4.66 10.89 27.77
N ALA A 401 -4.86 11.88 26.89
CA ALA A 401 -6.03 12.77 26.91
C ALA A 401 -7.27 12.18 26.22
N ASN A 402 -7.48 10.87 26.40
CA ASN A 402 -8.50 10.07 25.70
C ASN A 402 -9.95 10.46 26.04
N HIS A 403 -10.21 11.50 26.84
CA HIS A 403 -11.57 11.97 27.15
C HIS A 403 -11.91 13.34 26.53
N ALA A 404 -10.91 14.10 26.10
CA ALA A 404 -11.11 15.43 25.52
C ALA A 404 -11.85 15.37 24.16
N TYR A 405 -11.72 14.27 23.43
CA TYR A 405 -12.39 14.07 22.14
C TYR A 405 -13.92 14.02 22.26
N LEU A 406 -14.44 13.49 23.38
CA LEU A 406 -15.88 13.42 23.63
C LEU A 406 -16.45 14.82 23.80
N LEU A 407 -15.74 15.71 24.48
CA LEU A 407 -16.20 17.08 24.70
C LEU A 407 -16.26 17.89 23.40
N TRP A 408 -15.25 17.76 22.53
CA TRP A 408 -15.15 18.59 21.32
C TRP A 408 -16.06 18.10 20.18
N THR A 409 -16.62 16.90 20.29
CA THR A 409 -17.63 16.37 19.35
C THR A 409 -19.05 16.47 19.92
N SER A 410 -19.26 16.24 21.23
CA SER A 410 -20.58 16.31 21.87
C SER A 410 -21.11 17.74 22.03
N VAL A 411 -20.27 18.71 22.39
CA VAL A 411 -20.73 20.10 22.63
C VAL A 411 -21.26 20.75 21.35
N PRO A 412 -20.55 20.71 20.19
CA PRO A 412 -21.09 21.26 18.95
C PRO A 412 -22.35 20.54 18.48
N THR A 413 -22.40 19.22 18.62
CA THR A 413 -23.57 18.42 18.19
C THR A 413 -24.80 18.71 19.04
N LEU A 414 -24.65 18.89 20.37
CA LEU A 414 -25.74 19.29 21.26
C LEU A 414 -26.26 20.71 20.96
N LEU A 415 -25.37 21.66 20.66
CA LEU A 415 -25.77 23.02 20.27
C LEU A 415 -26.56 23.00 18.95
N MET A 416 -26.07 22.28 17.94
CA MET A 416 -26.77 22.13 16.66
C MET A 416 -28.10 21.39 16.80
N LEU A 417 -28.17 20.37 17.67
CA LEU A 417 -29.41 19.66 17.97
C LEU A 417 -30.43 20.59 18.60
N SER A 418 -30.01 21.44 19.53
CA SER A 418 -30.88 22.41 20.19
C SER A 418 -31.49 23.40 19.20
N ILE A 419 -30.67 23.92 18.26
CA ILE A 419 -31.13 24.81 17.18
C ILE A 419 -32.11 24.05 16.26
N ALA A 420 -31.77 22.83 15.84
CA ALA A 420 -32.61 22.03 14.97
C ALA A 420 -33.97 21.69 15.62
N LEU A 421 -33.99 21.35 16.90
CA LEU A 421 -35.22 21.07 17.65
C LEU A 421 -36.11 22.31 17.76
N TYR A 422 -35.52 23.48 18.04
CA TYR A 422 -36.26 24.74 18.07
C TYR A 422 -36.90 25.05 16.71
N ILE A 423 -36.15 24.95 15.61
CA ILE A 423 -36.67 25.21 14.25
C ILE A 423 -37.76 24.21 13.86
N ASN A 424 -37.63 22.94 14.22
CA ASN A 424 -38.68 21.94 13.98
C ASN A 424 -39.95 22.21 14.81
N SER A 425 -39.79 22.65 16.07
CA SER A 425 -40.93 23.04 16.91
C SER A 425 -41.63 24.30 16.39
N PHE A 426 -40.84 25.26 15.90
CA PHE A 426 -41.30 26.47 15.25
C PHE A 426 -42.12 26.15 13.99
N ASP A 427 -41.59 25.31 13.10
CA ASP A 427 -42.28 24.84 11.89
C ASP A 427 -43.60 24.11 12.20
N SER A 428 -43.57 23.17 13.15
CA SER A 428 -44.77 22.42 13.58
C SER A 428 -45.91 23.34 14.04
N THR A 429 -45.57 24.39 14.79
CA THR A 429 -46.56 25.37 15.29
C THR A 429 -47.18 26.17 14.13
N TYR A 430 -46.37 26.63 13.17
CA TYR A 430 -46.86 27.32 11.98
C TYR A 430 -47.77 26.44 11.11
N ARG A 431 -47.40 25.18 10.90
CA ARG A 431 -48.23 24.22 10.16
C ARG A 431 -49.60 24.02 10.80
N GLY A 432 -49.66 23.90 12.13
CA GLY A 432 -50.91 23.72 12.86
C GLY A 432 -51.82 24.95 12.81
N LEU A 433 -51.26 26.15 12.78
CA LEU A 433 -52.03 27.40 12.73
C LEU A 433 -52.42 27.82 11.30
N ALA A 434 -51.76 27.28 10.27
CA ALA A 434 -51.88 27.74 8.89
C ALA A 434 -53.31 27.72 8.35
N THR A 435 -54.05 26.64 8.63
CA THR A 435 -55.44 26.44 8.18
C THR A 435 -56.40 27.40 8.89
N LEU A 436 -56.24 27.60 10.19
CA LEU A 436 -57.03 28.55 10.98
C LEU A 436 -56.76 30.00 10.56
N SER A 437 -55.51 30.36 10.31
CA SER A 437 -55.14 31.69 9.83
C SER A 437 -55.73 31.98 8.45
N ALA A 438 -55.73 30.98 7.56
CA ALA A 438 -56.38 31.09 6.26
C ALA A 438 -57.91 31.29 6.40
N LEU A 439 -58.57 30.56 7.31
CA LEU A 439 -60.02 30.67 7.57
C LEU A 439 -60.42 32.00 8.23
N ALA A 440 -59.57 32.58 9.08
CA ALA A 440 -59.82 33.86 9.73
C ALA A 440 -59.65 35.04 8.77
N THR A 441 -58.71 34.94 7.82
CA THR A 441 -58.35 36.04 6.91
C THR A 441 -59.20 36.07 5.64
N LYS A 442 -59.57 34.92 5.06
CA LYS A 442 -60.30 34.82 3.79
C LYS A 442 -61.36 33.71 3.82
N SER A 443 -62.34 33.80 2.92
CA SER A 443 -63.30 32.71 2.70
C SER A 443 -62.60 31.51 2.04
N CYS A 444 -62.73 30.32 2.64
CA CYS A 444 -62.11 29.09 2.18
C CYS A 444 -63.15 28.12 1.58
N ARG A 445 -62.69 27.30 0.62
CA ARG A 445 -63.46 26.17 0.08
C ARG A 445 -63.27 24.92 0.96
N VAL A 446 -64.16 23.96 0.82
CA VAL A 446 -64.09 22.63 1.47
C VAL A 446 -62.71 21.96 1.33
N THR A 447 -62.06 22.10 0.17
CA THR A 447 -60.73 21.52 -0.10
C THR A 447 -59.63 22.04 0.83
N ALA A 448 -59.72 23.30 1.26
CA ALA A 448 -58.76 23.91 2.17
C ALA A 448 -58.99 23.52 3.64
N MET A 449 -60.24 23.22 4.01
CA MET A 449 -60.56 22.74 5.36
C MET A 449 -60.24 21.25 5.59
N ASP A 450 -60.12 20.50 4.50
CA ASP A 450 -59.81 19.07 4.45
C ASP A 450 -58.29 18.76 4.30
N MET A 451 -57.47 19.77 4.59
CA MET A 451 -56.02 19.70 4.42
C MET A 451 -55.37 20.01 5.77
N SER A 452 -54.47 19.14 6.23
CA SER A 452 -53.66 19.36 7.43
C SER A 452 -52.19 19.28 7.06
N PHE A 453 -51.44 20.36 7.27
CA PHE A 453 -49.99 20.38 7.06
C PHE A 453 -49.24 19.62 8.17
N SER A 454 -49.90 19.34 9.30
CA SER A 454 -49.30 18.61 10.43
C SER A 454 -49.20 17.11 10.18
N ASN A 455 -50.06 16.54 9.32
CA ASN A 455 -50.09 15.10 9.02
C ASN A 455 -49.31 14.73 7.72
N MET A 456 -48.63 15.69 7.12
CA MET A 456 -47.89 15.47 5.87
C MET A 456 -46.39 15.32 6.13
N LEU A 457 -45.74 14.44 5.36
CA LEU A 457 -44.28 14.34 5.36
C LEU A 457 -43.64 15.65 4.92
N GLY A 458 -42.45 15.95 5.43
CA GLY A 458 -41.84 17.27 5.27
C GLY A 458 -41.69 17.77 3.82
N LEU A 459 -41.33 16.89 2.88
CA LEU A 459 -41.23 17.25 1.45
C LEU A 459 -42.61 17.49 0.82
N GLN A 460 -43.63 16.75 1.25
CA GLN A 460 -45.01 16.95 0.78
C GLN A 460 -45.55 18.30 1.29
N VAL A 461 -45.26 18.66 2.55
CA VAL A 461 -45.62 19.99 3.08
C VAL A 461 -44.97 21.09 2.27
N LEU A 462 -43.68 20.98 1.96
CA LEU A 462 -42.97 21.99 1.16
C LEU A 462 -43.62 22.16 -0.22
N TYR A 463 -43.89 21.05 -0.93
CA TYR A 463 -44.54 21.09 -2.24
C TYR A 463 -45.95 21.70 -2.19
N HIS A 464 -46.78 21.26 -1.24
CA HIS A 464 -48.16 21.71 -1.14
C HIS A 464 -48.28 23.14 -0.62
N SER A 465 -47.46 23.56 0.33
CA SER A 465 -47.44 24.94 0.83
C SER A 465 -46.94 25.92 -0.24
N LEU A 466 -45.98 25.51 -1.07
CA LEU A 466 -45.49 26.30 -2.21
C LEU A 466 -46.59 26.47 -3.26
N ARG A 467 -47.30 25.38 -3.61
CA ARG A 467 -48.43 25.42 -4.53
C ARG A 467 -49.62 26.22 -3.99
N ALA A 468 -49.84 26.20 -2.67
CA ALA A 468 -50.88 26.95 -2.01
C ALA A 468 -50.51 28.43 -1.73
N HIS A 469 -49.29 28.85 -2.09
CA HIS A 469 -48.74 30.18 -1.83
C HIS A 469 -48.79 30.61 -0.35
N ILE A 470 -48.57 29.67 0.57
CA ILE A 470 -48.46 29.94 2.01
C ILE A 470 -46.99 30.11 2.38
N GLY A 471 -46.44 31.31 2.14
CA GLY A 471 -45.00 31.57 2.19
C GLY A 471 -44.36 31.28 3.55
N THR A 472 -45.03 31.59 4.66
CA THR A 472 -44.48 31.33 6.00
C THR A 472 -44.22 29.84 6.24
N VAL A 473 -45.17 28.96 5.91
CA VAL A 473 -45.02 27.49 6.05
C VAL A 473 -43.94 26.95 5.10
N THR A 474 -43.82 27.51 3.88
CA THR A 474 -42.74 27.08 2.97
C THR A 474 -41.36 27.38 3.53
N VAL A 475 -41.17 28.57 4.12
CA VAL A 475 -39.90 29.02 4.67
C VAL A 475 -39.55 28.23 5.93
N THR A 476 -40.49 28.07 6.86
CA THR A 476 -40.24 27.27 8.07
C THR A 476 -39.92 25.82 7.75
N GLN A 477 -40.60 25.27 6.74
CA GLN A 477 -40.39 23.87 6.39
C GLN A 477 -39.07 23.63 5.66
N PHE A 478 -38.68 24.56 4.79
CA PHE A 478 -37.36 24.53 4.16
C PHE A 478 -36.24 24.61 5.21
N LEU A 479 -36.37 25.50 6.20
CA LEU A 479 -35.44 25.60 7.32
C LEU A 479 -35.39 24.33 8.17
N ALA A 480 -36.54 23.72 8.47
CA ALA A 480 -36.60 22.47 9.23
C ALA A 480 -35.82 21.33 8.54
N ILE A 481 -35.96 21.21 7.21
CA ILE A 481 -35.23 20.20 6.42
C ILE A 481 -33.71 20.45 6.47
N ILE A 482 -33.27 21.68 6.20
CA ILE A 482 -31.84 22.01 6.16
C ILE A 482 -31.21 21.92 7.56
N CYS A 483 -31.89 22.44 8.60
CA CYS A 483 -31.41 22.34 9.97
C CYS A 483 -31.34 20.90 10.49
N GLY A 484 -32.12 19.97 9.91
CA GLY A 484 -32.00 18.54 10.19
C GLY A 484 -30.62 17.96 9.85
N LEU A 485 -29.86 18.57 8.94
CA LEU A 485 -28.51 18.14 8.57
C LEU A 485 -27.42 18.64 9.54
N LEU A 486 -27.69 19.70 10.34
CA LEU A 486 -26.68 20.35 11.18
C LEU A 486 -26.02 19.40 12.17
N THR A 487 -26.78 18.50 12.80
CA THR A 487 -26.27 17.55 13.79
C THR A 487 -25.30 16.53 13.18
N THR A 488 -25.62 16.06 11.97
CA THR A 488 -24.75 15.12 11.24
C THR A 488 -23.45 15.79 10.81
N LEU A 489 -23.52 17.00 10.28
CA LEU A 489 -22.34 17.77 9.85
C LEU A 489 -21.45 18.15 11.04
N ALA A 490 -22.04 18.55 12.16
CA ALA A 490 -21.32 18.93 13.38
C ALA A 490 -20.39 17.84 13.92
N SER A 491 -20.74 16.56 13.71
CA SER A 491 -19.95 15.43 14.19
C SER A 491 -18.59 15.29 13.47
N VAL A 492 -18.45 15.85 12.26
CA VAL A 492 -17.26 15.72 11.41
C VAL A 492 -16.44 17.02 11.34
N VAL A 493 -16.90 18.09 12.00
CA VAL A 493 -16.25 19.42 11.98
C VAL A 493 -14.82 19.36 12.49
N PHE A 494 -14.55 18.56 13.52
CA PHE A 494 -13.24 18.45 14.14
C PHE A 494 -12.62 17.08 13.85
N THR A 495 -11.45 17.07 13.23
CA THR A 495 -10.71 15.87 12.84
C THR A 495 -9.30 15.89 13.43
N VAL A 496 -8.69 14.72 13.61
CA VAL A 496 -7.32 14.61 14.12
C VAL A 496 -6.38 14.36 12.94
N LYS A 497 -5.40 15.25 12.74
CA LYS A 497 -4.37 15.15 11.69
C LYS A 497 -2.98 15.13 12.29
N THR A 498 -2.08 14.30 11.73
CA THR A 498 -0.65 14.33 12.07
C THR A 498 0.01 15.49 11.35
N ILE A 499 0.77 16.31 12.10
CA ILE A 499 1.48 17.45 11.53
C ILE A 499 2.97 17.23 11.79
N PRO A 500 3.79 17.10 10.73
CA PRO A 500 5.22 16.87 10.88
C PRO A 500 5.87 18.09 11.53
N GLU A 501 6.55 17.89 12.65
CA GLU A 501 7.38 18.92 13.27
C GLU A 501 8.81 18.76 12.78
N THR A 502 9.37 19.82 12.19
CA THR A 502 10.75 19.86 11.71
C THR A 502 11.64 20.52 12.76
N SER A 503 12.57 19.78 13.34
CA SER A 503 13.64 20.33 14.19
C SER A 503 15.00 20.12 13.54
N THR A 504 15.93 21.05 13.73
CA THR A 504 17.30 20.91 13.23
C THR A 504 18.18 20.29 14.29
N ILE A 505 18.88 19.21 13.95
CA ILE A 505 19.91 18.60 14.81
C ILE A 505 21.28 18.72 14.15
N SER A 506 22.32 18.70 14.97
CA SER A 506 23.71 18.64 14.51
C SER A 506 24.23 17.21 14.65
N LEU A 507 24.52 16.54 13.55
CA LEU A 507 25.08 15.20 13.50
C LEU A 507 26.61 15.28 13.41
N GLN A 508 27.33 14.56 14.28
CA GLN A 508 28.78 14.57 14.29
C GLN A 508 29.33 13.46 13.38
N GLN A 509 30.28 13.77 12.51
CA GLN A 509 30.94 12.76 11.68
C GLN A 509 31.72 11.75 12.55
N LYS A 510 31.47 10.45 12.35
CA LYS A 510 32.16 9.37 13.10
C LYS A 510 33.29 8.71 12.31
N ILE A 511 33.13 8.63 10.99
CA ILE A 511 34.05 7.94 10.09
C ILE A 511 34.39 8.80 8.89
N TRP A 512 35.49 8.47 8.24
CA TRP A 512 35.92 9.05 6.97
C TRP A 512 36.44 7.95 6.04
N PHE A 513 36.65 8.29 4.76
CA PHE A 513 37.19 7.35 3.77
C PHE A 513 38.69 7.54 3.63
N GLY A 514 39.45 6.46 3.82
CA GLY A 514 40.89 6.45 3.67
C GLY A 514 41.42 5.08 3.23
N SER A 515 42.72 5.03 2.98
CA SER A 515 43.45 3.83 2.56
C SER A 515 44.03 3.11 3.79
N GLY A 516 43.56 1.89 4.08
CA GLY A 516 44.07 1.03 5.17
C GLY A 516 44.99 -0.11 4.69
N GLU A 517 45.67 -0.78 5.62
CA GLU A 517 46.46 -1.98 5.32
C GLU A 517 45.58 -3.25 5.24
N ILE A 518 45.71 -4.00 4.15
CA ILE A 518 45.00 -5.28 3.94
C ILE A 518 45.73 -6.38 4.73
N ARG A 519 45.23 -6.70 5.93
CA ARG A 519 45.88 -7.69 6.82
C ARG A 519 45.59 -9.16 6.47
N ASN A 520 44.44 -9.46 5.84
CA ASN A 520 43.99 -10.82 5.49
C ASN A 520 43.38 -10.87 4.07
N ALA A 521 44.18 -11.14 3.04
CA ALA A 521 43.73 -11.15 1.64
C ALA A 521 42.67 -12.24 1.34
N THR A 522 42.76 -13.42 1.97
CA THR A 522 41.83 -14.53 1.74
C THR A 522 40.42 -14.27 2.28
N GLU A 523 40.33 -13.66 3.48
CA GLU A 523 39.03 -13.26 4.05
C GLU A 523 38.39 -12.15 3.21
N LEU A 524 39.21 -11.23 2.70
CA LEU A 524 38.75 -10.14 1.86
C LEU A 524 38.18 -10.61 0.53
N SER A 525 38.88 -11.53 -0.14
CA SER A 525 38.43 -12.13 -1.40
C SER A 525 37.07 -12.81 -1.24
N ARG A 526 36.82 -13.54 -0.14
CA ARG A 526 35.47 -14.11 0.14
C ARG A 526 34.39 -13.05 0.35
N LYS A 527 34.70 -11.93 1.03
CA LYS A 527 33.73 -10.83 1.20
C LYS A 527 33.39 -10.20 -0.15
N ARG A 528 34.38 -10.01 -1.02
CA ARG A 528 34.18 -9.54 -2.41
C ARG A 528 33.33 -10.52 -3.22
N GLN A 529 33.62 -11.82 -3.16
CA GLN A 529 32.81 -12.85 -3.82
C GLN A 529 31.35 -12.83 -3.35
N THR A 530 31.08 -12.52 -2.08
CA THR A 530 29.70 -12.40 -1.58
C THR A 530 28.94 -11.24 -2.25
N LEU A 531 29.64 -10.15 -2.62
CA LEU A 531 29.05 -9.02 -3.35
C LEU A 531 28.68 -9.36 -4.79
N SER A 532 29.32 -10.36 -5.41
CA SER A 532 29.02 -10.77 -6.80
C SER A 532 27.54 -11.12 -7.00
N SER A 533 26.89 -11.66 -5.96
CA SER A 533 25.45 -11.96 -5.96
C SER A 533 24.56 -10.72 -6.09
N LEU A 534 25.04 -9.53 -5.69
CA LEU A 534 24.28 -8.28 -5.82
C LEU A 534 24.28 -7.78 -7.28
N VAL A 535 25.36 -8.03 -8.03
CA VAL A 535 25.49 -7.65 -9.45
C VAL A 535 24.41 -8.33 -10.29
N LEU A 536 24.22 -9.63 -10.11
CA LEU A 536 23.19 -10.39 -10.83
C LEU A 536 21.75 -9.96 -10.47
N ARG A 537 21.59 -9.17 -9.40
CA ARG A 537 20.29 -8.73 -8.85
C ARG A 537 20.04 -7.23 -9.04
N GLN A 538 20.85 -6.54 -9.83
CA GLN A 538 20.76 -5.09 -10.02
C GLN A 538 19.43 -4.64 -10.65
N GLY A 539 18.76 -5.51 -11.42
CA GLY A 539 17.41 -5.31 -11.94
C GLY A 539 16.27 -5.57 -10.96
N ASP A 540 16.57 -5.96 -9.71
CA ASP A 540 15.57 -6.12 -8.66
C ASP A 540 15.15 -4.75 -8.15
N GLY A 541 13.87 -4.37 -8.35
CA GLY A 541 13.28 -3.18 -7.73
C GLY A 541 13.25 -3.21 -6.18
N LEU A 542 13.88 -4.22 -5.57
CA LEU A 542 13.96 -4.50 -4.14
C LEU A 542 15.37 -4.86 -3.67
N LEU A 543 16.38 -4.60 -4.49
CA LEU A 543 17.77 -4.76 -4.08
C LEU A 543 18.01 -3.86 -2.86
N THR A 544 18.12 -4.47 -1.69
CA THR A 544 18.50 -3.76 -0.48
C THR A 544 20.01 -3.70 -0.47
N TYR A 545 20.55 -2.51 -0.71
CA TYR A 545 21.99 -2.30 -0.69
C TYR A 545 22.55 -2.53 0.73
N PRO A 546 23.81 -2.99 0.84
CA PRO A 546 24.56 -2.95 2.08
C PRO A 546 24.39 -1.62 2.81
N LYS A 547 24.26 -1.68 4.14
CA LYS A 547 24.09 -0.48 4.98
C LYS A 547 25.10 0.59 4.58
N LYS A 548 24.64 1.85 4.51
CA LYS A 548 25.46 3.05 4.21
C LYS A 548 25.92 3.16 2.74
N THR A 549 25.30 2.40 1.84
CA THR A 549 25.47 2.54 0.39
C THR A 549 24.10 2.58 -0.27
N TYR A 550 24.03 3.16 -1.46
CA TYR A 550 22.87 3.06 -2.34
C TYR A 550 23.37 3.13 -3.77
N ASP A 551 23.14 2.06 -4.55
CA ASP A 551 23.63 1.97 -5.93
C ASP A 551 25.14 2.27 -6.04
N THR A 552 25.54 3.31 -6.76
CA THR A 552 26.92 3.77 -6.94
C THR A 552 27.41 4.73 -5.84
N LEU A 553 26.57 5.06 -4.86
CA LEU A 553 26.83 6.06 -3.82
C LEU A 553 27.28 5.43 -2.50
N VAL A 554 28.30 6.01 -1.89
CA VAL A 554 28.79 5.64 -0.56
C VAL A 554 28.57 6.78 0.44
N PHE A 555 27.80 6.51 1.48
CA PHE A 555 27.43 7.51 2.49
C PHE A 555 28.43 7.49 3.66
N PRO A 556 28.86 8.66 4.17
CA PRO A 556 29.55 8.74 5.45
C PRO A 556 28.59 8.35 6.60
N THR A 557 29.14 8.00 7.78
CA THR A 557 28.31 7.76 8.96
C THR A 557 28.46 8.86 9.98
N PHE A 558 27.33 9.25 10.54
CA PHE A 558 27.25 10.23 11.60
C PHE A 558 26.76 9.59 12.89
N GLY A 559 27.31 10.05 14.01
CA GLY A 559 26.81 9.77 15.34
C GLY A 559 25.65 10.70 15.71
N THR A 560 24.81 10.24 16.61
CA THR A 560 23.75 11.02 17.24
C THR A 560 24.35 12.00 18.25
N SER A 561 23.97 13.27 18.21
CA SER A 561 24.25 14.21 19.30
C SER A 561 23.24 14.03 20.43
N ASP A 562 23.65 14.32 21.66
CA ASP A 562 22.83 14.17 22.87
C ASP A 562 21.49 14.91 22.74
N GLY A 563 20.37 14.18 22.88
CA GLY A 563 19.01 14.77 22.92
C GLY A 563 17.91 14.06 22.13
N LEU A 564 18.22 13.00 21.37
CA LEU A 564 17.21 12.23 20.61
C LEU A 564 16.70 11.02 21.41
N ASP A 565 15.39 11.00 21.67
CA ASP A 565 14.71 9.84 22.27
C ASP A 565 14.48 8.75 21.21
N PRO A 566 15.13 7.58 21.33
CA PRO A 566 15.04 6.49 20.37
C PRO A 566 13.65 5.83 20.29
N SER A 567 12.73 6.18 21.20
CA SER A 567 11.35 5.66 21.21
C SER A 567 10.42 6.32 20.19
N GLN A 568 10.80 7.45 19.59
CA GLN A 568 9.96 8.20 18.65
C GLN A 568 10.21 7.77 17.19
N ASN A 569 9.13 7.64 16.40
CA ASN A 569 9.20 7.34 14.97
C ASN A 569 9.73 8.56 14.19
N ILE A 570 11.05 8.73 14.20
CA ILE A 570 11.78 9.87 13.65
C ILE A 570 12.32 9.52 12.27
N SER A 571 12.00 10.35 11.28
CA SER A 571 12.73 10.39 10.02
C SER A 571 13.64 11.61 9.97
N ILE A 572 14.82 11.46 9.38
CA ILE A 572 15.81 12.53 9.26
C ILE A 572 16.04 12.82 7.80
N LYS A 573 15.94 14.08 7.42
CA LYS A 573 16.27 14.58 6.10
C LYS A 573 17.59 15.35 6.17
N ALA A 574 18.60 14.90 5.44
CA ALA A 574 19.94 15.46 5.49
C ALA A 574 20.51 15.69 4.08
N ASN A 575 21.19 16.83 3.91
CA ASN A 575 21.95 17.15 2.70
C ASN A 575 23.42 16.92 2.98
N MET A 576 24.00 15.86 2.43
CA MET A 576 25.37 15.47 2.72
C MET A 576 26.17 15.19 1.46
N SER A 577 27.48 15.33 1.58
CA SER A 577 28.42 14.90 0.56
C SER A 577 28.63 13.39 0.59
N VAL A 578 28.46 12.73 -0.54
CA VAL A 578 28.68 11.28 -0.71
C VAL A 578 29.79 11.04 -1.73
N ALA A 579 30.47 9.90 -1.60
CA ALA A 579 31.51 9.50 -2.55
C ALA A 579 30.87 8.71 -3.69
N MET A 580 31.26 9.03 -4.92
CA MET A 580 30.89 8.30 -6.15
C MET A 580 32.12 8.16 -7.04
N LEU A 581 32.26 7.02 -7.72
CA LEU A 581 33.32 6.81 -8.70
C LEU A 581 32.85 7.33 -10.07
N LYS A 582 33.59 8.24 -10.70
CA LYS A 582 33.29 8.77 -12.03
C LYS A 582 34.39 8.39 -13.04
N PRO A 583 34.01 7.91 -14.23
CA PRO A 583 34.92 7.74 -15.35
C PRO A 583 35.10 9.05 -16.15
N ASN A 584 36.30 9.26 -16.68
CA ASN A 584 36.58 10.18 -17.77
C ASN A 584 37.17 9.38 -18.94
N CYS A 585 36.43 9.26 -20.04
CA CYS A 585 36.74 8.34 -21.13
C CYS A 585 37.08 9.05 -22.44
N TRP A 586 37.96 8.44 -23.23
CA TRP A 586 38.27 8.84 -24.59
C TRP A 586 38.55 7.62 -25.47
N ILE A 587 38.25 7.73 -26.76
CA ILE A 587 38.55 6.68 -27.75
C ILE A 587 40.04 6.73 -28.04
N VAL A 588 40.70 5.56 -28.02
CA VAL A 588 42.10 5.42 -28.41
C VAL A 588 42.18 5.46 -29.94
N PRO A 589 42.89 6.44 -30.52
CA PRO A 589 42.98 6.57 -31.97
C PRO A 589 43.68 5.36 -32.63
N PRO A 590 43.26 4.91 -33.83
CA PRO A 590 43.88 3.78 -34.53
C PRO A 590 45.36 3.93 -34.87
N ASP A 591 45.90 5.15 -34.87
CA ASP A 591 47.33 5.45 -35.09
C ASP A 591 48.21 5.14 -33.87
N VAL A 592 47.60 4.96 -32.69
CA VAL A 592 48.32 4.70 -31.43
C VAL A 592 48.62 3.21 -31.22
N TYR A 593 47.84 2.32 -31.86
CA TYR A 593 48.00 0.87 -31.72
C TYR A 593 48.14 0.16 -33.07
N ASN A 594 48.98 -0.85 -33.12
CA ASN A 594 49.14 -1.74 -34.28
C ASN A 594 48.55 -3.11 -33.98
N LEU A 595 47.67 -3.57 -34.87
CA LEU A 595 47.17 -4.94 -34.93
C LEU A 595 48.12 -5.78 -35.79
N THR A 596 48.75 -6.77 -35.17
CA THR A 596 49.71 -7.67 -35.84
C THR A 596 49.33 -9.13 -35.57
N LYS A 597 49.77 -10.04 -36.46
CA LYS A 597 49.67 -11.51 -36.35
C LYS A 597 48.28 -12.07 -36.04
N LEU A 598 47.53 -12.48 -37.07
CA LEU A 598 46.43 -13.44 -36.92
C LEU A 598 47.03 -14.85 -37.03
N GLU A 599 47.56 -15.37 -35.92
CA GLU A 599 48.04 -16.75 -35.90
C GLU A 599 46.85 -17.70 -35.73
N ARG A 600 46.67 -18.60 -36.71
CA ARG A 600 45.63 -19.64 -36.69
C ARG A 600 46.21 -20.91 -36.09
N ILE A 601 45.65 -21.34 -34.97
CA ILE A 601 46.05 -22.58 -34.28
C ILE A 601 44.91 -23.57 -34.43
N ASP A 602 45.09 -24.59 -35.27
CA ASP A 602 44.11 -25.66 -35.45
C ASP A 602 44.20 -26.67 -34.28
N SER A 603 43.06 -27.03 -33.71
CA SER A 603 42.93 -28.08 -32.69
C SER A 603 42.52 -29.42 -33.31
N SER A 604 42.81 -30.53 -32.64
CA SER A 604 42.45 -31.89 -33.09
C SER A 604 40.95 -32.13 -33.22
N ASP A 605 40.14 -31.30 -32.58
CA ASP A 605 38.69 -31.49 -32.42
C ASP A 605 37.86 -30.62 -33.38
N GLY A 606 38.48 -30.10 -34.46
CA GLY A 606 37.79 -29.31 -35.50
C GLY A 606 37.65 -27.82 -35.21
N TYR A 607 38.06 -27.34 -34.02
CA TYR A 607 38.10 -25.92 -33.67
C TYR A 607 39.43 -25.28 -34.08
N PHE A 608 39.44 -23.98 -34.39
CA PHE A 608 40.68 -23.23 -34.54
C PHE A 608 40.65 -21.93 -33.76
N THR A 609 41.79 -21.57 -33.16
CA THR A 609 41.93 -20.37 -32.34
C THR A 609 42.59 -19.28 -33.17
N VAL A 610 42.06 -18.06 -33.07
CA VAL A 610 42.64 -16.86 -33.68
C VAL A 610 43.17 -15.96 -32.57
N GLN A 611 44.40 -15.47 -32.72
CA GLN A 611 45.11 -14.71 -31.68
C GLN A 611 45.67 -13.37 -32.18
N PRO A 612 44.83 -12.35 -32.49
CA PRO A 612 45.32 -11.00 -32.79
C PRO A 612 46.17 -10.42 -31.66
N GLN A 613 47.29 -9.83 -32.03
CA GLN A 613 48.21 -9.14 -31.12
C GLN A 613 48.10 -7.62 -31.30
N ILE A 614 47.69 -6.93 -30.25
CA ILE A 614 47.60 -5.46 -30.17
C ILE A 614 48.88 -4.94 -29.51
N THR A 615 49.58 -4.04 -30.21
CA THR A 615 50.82 -3.42 -29.74
C THR A 615 50.68 -1.91 -29.66
N GLU A 616 50.96 -1.33 -28.49
CA GLU A 616 50.89 0.11 -28.21
C GLU A 616 52.26 0.58 -27.70
N SER A 617 52.83 1.62 -28.30
CA SER A 617 54.08 2.22 -27.84
C SER A 617 53.81 3.42 -26.93
N PHE A 618 54.45 3.46 -25.77
CA PHE A 618 54.29 4.55 -24.80
C PHE A 618 55.63 4.99 -24.20
N THR A 619 55.64 6.19 -23.61
CA THR A 619 56.85 6.78 -23.01
C THR A 619 56.84 6.55 -21.50
N CYS A 620 57.92 5.96 -21.00
CA CYS A 620 58.15 5.71 -19.58
C CYS A 620 58.45 7.00 -18.81
N PRO A 621 58.25 7.04 -17.47
CA PRO A 621 58.55 8.22 -16.65
C PRO A 621 60.02 8.68 -16.70
N ASN A 622 60.94 7.79 -17.03
CA ASN A 622 62.37 8.05 -17.22
C ASN A 622 62.72 8.54 -18.65
N GLY A 623 61.72 8.71 -19.53
CA GLY A 623 61.91 9.14 -20.92
C GLY A 623 62.22 8.01 -21.92
N SER A 624 62.40 6.76 -21.49
CA SER A 624 62.58 5.63 -22.42
C SER A 624 61.26 5.26 -23.11
N GLN A 625 61.31 4.73 -24.32
CA GLN A 625 60.12 4.13 -24.94
C GLN A 625 59.98 2.67 -24.55
N ALA A 626 58.75 2.25 -24.25
CA ALA A 626 58.37 0.87 -24.03
C ALA A 626 57.19 0.51 -24.94
N GLN A 627 57.00 -0.80 -25.14
CA GLN A 627 55.86 -1.33 -25.89
C GLN A 627 55.03 -2.23 -24.99
N LEU A 628 53.71 -1.99 -25.00
CA LEU A 628 52.72 -2.86 -24.41
C LEU A 628 52.18 -3.77 -25.51
N SER A 629 52.36 -5.08 -25.34
CA SER A 629 51.86 -6.08 -26.27
C SER A 629 50.83 -6.95 -25.56
N GLN A 630 49.65 -7.07 -26.15
CA GLN A 630 48.51 -7.81 -25.59
C GLN A 630 47.92 -8.71 -26.67
N THR A 631 47.54 -9.93 -26.31
CA THR A 631 46.96 -10.90 -27.25
C THR A 631 45.52 -11.19 -26.84
N ILE A 632 44.58 -11.06 -27.78
CA ILE A 632 43.18 -11.48 -27.59
C ILE A 632 43.04 -12.82 -28.29
N ALA A 633 42.71 -13.89 -27.56
CA ALA A 633 42.53 -15.22 -28.13
C ALA A 633 41.06 -15.62 -28.11
N PHE A 634 40.51 -16.04 -29.25
CA PHE A 634 39.14 -16.56 -29.33
C PHE A 634 39.06 -17.80 -30.23
N VAL A 635 38.13 -18.69 -29.88
CA VAL A 635 37.91 -19.98 -30.54
C VAL A 635 36.81 -19.80 -31.60
N LEU A 636 37.05 -20.33 -32.80
CA LEU A 636 36.08 -20.39 -33.89
C LEU A 636 35.63 -21.84 -34.11
N GLY A 637 34.31 -22.04 -34.22
CA GLY A 637 33.71 -23.36 -34.45
C GLY A 637 33.81 -23.86 -35.90
N GLU A 638 33.56 -25.16 -36.10
CA GLU A 638 33.57 -25.83 -37.42
C GLU A 638 32.55 -25.25 -38.41
N ARG A 639 31.38 -24.79 -37.93
CA ARG A 639 30.42 -24.08 -38.77
C ARG A 639 30.93 -22.66 -38.97
N LYS A 640 31.25 -22.30 -40.22
CA LYS A 640 31.50 -20.91 -40.63
C LYS A 640 30.33 -20.05 -40.18
N SER A 641 30.47 -19.37 -39.04
CA SER A 641 29.64 -18.22 -38.74
C SER A 641 30.16 -17.08 -39.59
N ASP A 642 29.29 -16.26 -40.16
CA ASP A 642 29.73 -15.08 -40.90
C ASP A 642 30.53 -14.12 -39.99
N TYR A 643 30.22 -14.11 -38.69
CA TYR A 643 30.80 -13.17 -37.70
C TYR A 643 30.96 -13.77 -36.29
N VAL A 644 31.93 -13.22 -35.55
CA VAL A 644 32.13 -13.45 -34.12
C VAL A 644 32.31 -12.11 -33.41
N TYR A 645 31.68 -11.99 -32.25
CA TYR A 645 31.72 -10.77 -31.44
C TYR A 645 32.79 -10.89 -30.34
N LEU A 646 33.39 -9.76 -29.98
CA LEU A 646 34.37 -9.66 -28.90
C LEU A 646 34.05 -8.48 -27.98
N ALA A 647 34.30 -8.68 -26.70
CA ALA A 647 34.22 -7.63 -25.69
C ALA A 647 35.16 -7.94 -24.53
N THR A 648 36.24 -7.17 -24.38
CA THR A 648 37.29 -7.48 -23.40
C THR A 648 37.92 -6.23 -22.80
N GLY A 649 38.47 -6.36 -21.59
CA GLY A 649 39.32 -5.38 -20.95
C GLY A 649 40.79 -5.56 -21.36
N LEU A 650 41.44 -4.47 -21.73
CA LEU A 650 42.87 -4.42 -22.02
C LEU A 650 43.61 -3.67 -20.91
N ASP A 651 44.87 -4.07 -20.67
CA ASP A 651 45.81 -3.33 -19.85
C ASP A 651 46.03 -1.93 -20.44
N ALA A 652 46.19 -0.93 -19.58
CA ALA A 652 46.49 0.44 -19.96
C ALA A 652 47.98 0.75 -19.72
N PRO A 653 48.67 1.47 -20.63
CA PRO A 653 50.07 1.86 -20.45
C PRO A 653 50.27 2.83 -19.28
N GLU A 654 49.22 3.52 -18.81
CA GLU A 654 49.25 4.40 -17.65
C GLU A 654 49.13 3.63 -16.31
N ASP A 655 48.80 2.34 -16.32
CA ASP A 655 48.75 1.52 -15.10
C ASP A 655 50.16 1.34 -14.54
N LEU A 656 50.35 1.74 -13.28
CA LEU A 656 51.60 1.60 -12.52
C LEU A 656 52.19 0.19 -12.59
N ARG A 657 51.35 -0.86 -12.62
CA ARG A 657 51.80 -2.25 -12.74
C ARG A 657 52.47 -2.52 -14.10
N ILE A 658 51.86 -2.00 -15.15
CA ILE A 658 52.33 -2.14 -16.53
C ILE A 658 53.58 -1.29 -16.75
N VAL A 659 53.56 -0.03 -16.29
CA VAL A 659 54.73 0.85 -16.33
C VAL A 659 55.91 0.22 -15.58
N ASN A 660 55.70 -0.31 -14.37
CA ASN A 660 56.77 -0.92 -13.60
C ASN A 660 57.41 -2.12 -14.33
N ARG A 661 56.59 -2.99 -14.92
CA ARG A 661 57.04 -4.16 -15.67
C ARG A 661 57.74 -3.78 -16.98
N SER A 662 57.11 -2.94 -17.80
CA SER A 662 57.58 -2.61 -19.15
C SER A 662 58.74 -1.61 -19.14
N CYS A 663 58.80 -0.71 -18.16
CA CYS A 663 59.86 0.28 -18.01
C CYS A 663 60.97 -0.12 -17.03
N GLY A 664 60.85 -1.29 -16.36
CA GLY A 664 61.88 -1.80 -15.46
C GLY A 664 62.09 -0.97 -14.18
N LEU A 665 61.05 -0.32 -13.65
CA LEU A 665 61.18 0.62 -12.52
C LEU A 665 61.49 -0.04 -11.16
N SER A 666 61.46 -1.38 -11.08
CA SER A 666 61.83 -2.18 -9.89
C SER A 666 61.08 -1.78 -8.60
N LEU A 667 59.85 -1.26 -8.72
CA LEU A 667 58.97 -0.97 -7.60
C LEU A 667 58.47 -2.28 -6.97
N ARG A 668 58.32 -2.31 -5.63
CA ARG A 668 57.71 -3.44 -4.91
C ARG A 668 56.21 -3.51 -5.19
N ASP A 669 55.67 -4.71 -5.39
CA ASP A 669 54.24 -4.95 -5.65
C ASP A 669 53.30 -4.31 -4.62
N THR A 670 53.70 -4.23 -3.35
CA THR A 670 52.92 -3.58 -2.27
C THR A 670 52.74 -2.07 -2.42
N ASN A 671 53.55 -1.41 -3.26
CA ASN A 671 53.45 0.02 -3.59
C ASN A 671 52.71 0.29 -4.90
N ILE A 672 52.36 -0.75 -5.66
CA ILE A 672 51.79 -0.67 -7.01
C ILE A 672 50.26 -0.78 -7.01
N ILE A 673 49.72 -1.56 -6.06
CA ILE A 673 48.31 -1.97 -6.03
C ILE A 673 47.33 -0.88 -5.54
N PRO A 674 47.66 -0.02 -4.55
CA PRO A 674 46.75 1.01 -4.10
C PRO A 674 46.94 2.32 -4.87
N ALA A 675 46.02 2.64 -5.78
CA ALA A 675 46.00 3.92 -6.47
C ALA A 675 44.64 4.63 -6.29
N SER A 676 44.68 5.94 -6.10
CA SER A 676 43.48 6.80 -6.07
C SER A 676 42.86 7.05 -7.45
N THR A 677 43.60 6.70 -8.50
CA THR A 677 43.17 6.77 -9.90
C THR A 677 43.47 5.44 -10.59
N LYS A 678 42.53 4.91 -11.36
CA LYS A 678 42.70 3.66 -12.10
C LYS A 678 42.32 3.85 -13.55
N PHE A 679 43.12 3.28 -14.44
CA PHE A 679 42.85 3.28 -15.87
C PHE A 679 42.29 1.91 -16.26
N MET A 680 41.21 1.89 -17.03
CA MET A 680 40.72 0.68 -17.68
C MET A 680 40.55 0.96 -19.17
N THR A 681 40.99 0.02 -19.99
CA THR A 681 40.81 0.08 -21.44
C THR A 681 39.81 -1.02 -21.83
N TYR A 682 38.80 -0.68 -22.62
CA TYR A 682 37.77 -1.60 -23.11
C TYR A 682 37.90 -1.72 -24.62
N ALA A 683 37.85 -2.95 -25.12
CA ALA A 683 37.86 -3.25 -26.55
C ALA A 683 36.55 -3.97 -26.94
N LEU A 684 35.84 -3.39 -27.89
CA LEU A 684 34.60 -3.93 -28.48
C LEU A 684 34.83 -4.16 -29.97
N GLY A 685 34.32 -5.26 -30.52
CA GLY A 685 34.55 -5.54 -31.92
C GLY A 685 33.78 -6.69 -32.53
N LYS A 686 33.79 -6.71 -33.86
CA LYS A 686 33.13 -7.69 -34.71
C LYS A 686 34.11 -8.23 -35.73
N TYR A 687 34.47 -9.50 -35.59
CA TYR A 687 35.39 -10.20 -36.47
C TYR A 687 34.62 -10.97 -37.55
N SER A 688 35.01 -10.82 -38.81
CA SER A 688 34.45 -11.61 -39.92
C SER A 688 35.36 -12.80 -40.22
N GLN A 689 34.81 -14.01 -40.11
CA GLN A 689 35.55 -15.25 -40.42
C GLN A 689 35.83 -15.39 -41.92
N GLU A 690 34.97 -14.84 -42.78
CA GLU A 690 35.13 -14.88 -44.24
C GLU A 690 36.26 -13.94 -44.72
N GLN A 691 36.33 -12.74 -44.14
CA GLN A 691 37.29 -11.72 -44.56
C GLN A 691 38.59 -11.74 -43.75
N GLU A 692 38.69 -12.62 -42.75
CA GLU A 692 39.80 -12.74 -41.79
C GLU A 692 40.26 -11.39 -41.22
N LYS A 693 39.31 -10.50 -40.94
CA LYS A 693 39.57 -9.15 -40.40
C LYS A 693 38.46 -8.67 -39.48
N PHE A 694 38.79 -7.69 -38.65
CA PHE A 694 37.79 -6.93 -37.91
C PHE A 694 36.98 -6.07 -38.89
N SER A 695 35.67 -6.31 -38.91
CA SER A 695 34.71 -5.41 -39.57
C SER A 695 34.52 -4.12 -38.77
N HIS A 696 34.66 -4.23 -37.44
CA HIS A 696 34.62 -3.13 -36.50
C HIS A 696 35.49 -3.47 -35.28
N LEU A 697 36.27 -2.51 -34.80
CA LEU A 697 37.02 -2.60 -33.55
C LEU A 697 37.15 -1.19 -32.96
N SER A 698 36.66 -1.02 -31.74
CA SER A 698 36.71 0.22 -30.97
C SER A 698 37.46 -0.05 -29.67
N ILE A 699 38.44 0.81 -29.36
CA ILE A 699 39.20 0.76 -28.10
C ILE A 699 38.94 2.07 -27.35
N THR A 700 38.33 1.98 -26.17
CA THR A 700 38.02 3.13 -25.33
C THR A 700 38.80 3.04 -24.02
N ARG A 701 39.50 4.12 -23.64
CA ARG A 701 40.25 4.22 -22.40
C ARG A 701 39.56 5.16 -21.43
N CYS A 702 39.46 4.74 -20.17
CA CYS A 702 38.77 5.47 -19.13
C CYS A 702 39.64 5.63 -17.89
N GLN A 703 39.70 6.86 -17.38
CA GLN A 703 40.31 7.21 -16.11
C GLN A 703 39.24 7.32 -15.03
N TYR A 704 39.32 6.47 -14.00
CA TYR A 704 38.40 6.48 -12.87
C TYR A 704 38.97 7.25 -11.68
N SER A 705 38.14 8.08 -11.07
CA SER A 705 38.48 8.85 -9.86
C SER A 705 37.26 9.08 -8.97
N TRP A 706 37.50 9.30 -7.68
CA TRP A 706 36.45 9.62 -6.71
C TRP A 706 36.02 11.08 -6.81
N VAL A 707 34.70 11.30 -6.81
CA VAL A 707 34.08 12.63 -6.73
C VAL A 707 33.21 12.75 -5.49
N GLU A 708 33.15 13.96 -4.97
CA GLU A 708 32.26 14.40 -3.91
C GLU A 708 30.96 14.93 -4.53
N LEU A 709 29.84 14.38 -4.06
CA LEU A 709 28.53 14.64 -4.64
C LEU A 709 27.52 15.07 -3.56
N PRO A 710 26.98 16.30 -3.61
CA PRO A 710 25.94 16.71 -2.66
C PRO A 710 24.65 15.93 -2.94
N THR A 711 24.15 15.23 -1.91
CA THR A 711 23.00 14.32 -2.01
C THR A 711 22.00 14.60 -0.89
N GLU A 712 20.73 14.74 -1.27
CA GLU A 712 19.60 14.79 -0.34
C GLU A 712 19.14 13.36 -0.05
N ALA A 713 19.18 12.95 1.22
CA ALA A 713 18.80 11.60 1.64
C ALA A 713 17.93 11.61 2.90
N ASN A 714 16.97 10.70 2.91
CA ASN A 714 16.07 10.46 4.03
C ASN A 714 16.48 9.20 4.79
N PHE A 715 16.64 9.33 6.10
CA PHE A 715 17.02 8.26 7.02
C PHE A 715 15.89 7.98 7.99
N THR A 716 15.81 6.74 8.46
CA THR A 716 14.92 6.31 9.54
C THR A 716 15.77 5.77 10.67
N PHE A 717 15.39 6.05 11.92
CA PHE A 717 16.10 5.52 13.07
C PHE A 717 15.61 4.09 13.36
N ARG A 718 16.51 3.10 13.32
CA ARG A 718 16.20 1.70 13.64
C ARG A 718 17.34 1.07 14.44
N HIS A 719 17.01 0.44 15.56
CA HIS A 719 17.96 -0.32 16.39
C HIS A 719 19.22 0.47 16.80
N GLY A 720 19.10 1.77 17.09
CA GLY A 720 20.23 2.61 17.51
C GLY A 720 21.05 3.23 16.36
N GLU A 721 20.68 3.01 15.10
CA GLU A 721 21.38 3.54 13.92
C GLU A 721 20.43 4.24 12.93
N PHE A 722 20.97 5.18 12.16
CA PHE A 722 20.29 5.76 11.00
C PHE A 722 20.43 4.86 9.77
N VAL A 723 19.30 4.44 9.20
CA VAL A 723 19.25 3.61 7.99
C VAL A 723 18.54 4.38 6.89
N LEU A 724 19.07 4.37 5.67
CA LEU A 724 18.43 4.97 4.49
C LEU A 724 16.99 4.46 4.36
N ASN A 725 16.05 5.37 4.13
CA ASN A 725 14.65 5.05 3.95
C ASN A 725 14.46 4.38 2.58
N PRO A 726 14.07 3.09 2.51
CA PRO A 726 13.87 2.43 1.22
C PRO A 726 12.68 2.99 0.43
N GLY A 727 11.75 3.70 1.09
CA GLY A 727 10.58 4.31 0.44
C GLY A 727 10.83 5.68 -0.21
N ASP A 728 11.99 6.31 0.04
CA ASP A 728 12.36 7.58 -0.57
C ASP A 728 13.83 7.58 -0.98
N LEU A 729 14.06 7.54 -2.29
CA LEU A 729 15.37 7.30 -2.88
C LEU A 729 16.29 8.53 -2.72
N PRO A 730 17.60 8.34 -2.46
CA PRO A 730 18.57 9.44 -2.45
C PRO A 730 18.57 10.22 -3.77
N ARG A 731 18.71 11.54 -3.68
CA ARG A 731 18.74 12.45 -4.84
C ARG A 731 20.11 13.09 -4.96
N PRO A 732 21.04 12.49 -5.71
CA PRO A 732 22.33 13.08 -5.98
C PRO A 732 22.23 14.25 -6.98
N ASP A 733 23.03 15.29 -6.79
CA ASP A 733 23.13 16.42 -7.71
C ASP A 733 24.46 16.41 -8.48
N GLU A 734 24.46 15.74 -9.63
CA GLU A 734 25.64 15.57 -10.50
C GLU A 734 26.21 16.87 -11.05
N SER A 735 25.41 17.94 -11.13
CA SER A 735 25.87 19.23 -11.64
C SER A 735 26.90 19.91 -10.74
N ARG A 736 26.90 19.55 -9.45
CA ARG A 736 27.81 20.09 -8.43
C ARG A 736 28.88 19.09 -7.99
N ALA A 737 29.16 18.06 -8.80
CA ALA A 737 30.22 17.11 -8.51
C ALA A 737 31.59 17.81 -8.47
N GLN A 738 32.38 17.54 -7.43
CA GLN A 738 33.74 18.06 -7.28
C GLN A 738 34.73 16.90 -7.09
N PRO A 739 36.02 17.06 -7.45
CA PRO A 739 37.04 16.06 -7.12
C PRO A 739 37.05 15.80 -5.61
N TRP A 740 37.12 14.54 -5.20
CA TRP A 740 37.12 14.19 -3.79
C TRP A 740 38.37 14.76 -3.10
N GLY A 741 38.18 15.53 -2.02
CA GLY A 741 39.26 16.35 -1.44
C GLY A 741 40.48 15.55 -0.94
N MET A 742 40.28 14.33 -0.45
CA MET A 742 41.35 13.41 0.00
C MET A 742 41.18 12.04 -0.66
N PRO A 743 41.79 11.82 -1.84
CA PRO A 743 41.58 10.61 -2.61
C PRO A 743 42.01 9.37 -1.82
N PHE A 744 41.18 8.33 -1.82
CA PHE A 744 41.49 7.03 -1.25
C PHE A 744 41.53 5.97 -2.35
N ASN A 745 42.13 4.82 -2.05
CA ASN A 745 42.36 3.78 -3.05
C ASN A 745 41.07 3.27 -3.69
N ILE A 746 41.10 3.12 -5.01
CA ILE A 746 40.05 2.42 -5.75
C ILE A 746 40.27 0.91 -5.53
N PRO A 747 39.26 0.17 -5.03
CA PRO A 747 39.43 -1.24 -4.71
C PRO A 747 39.59 -2.09 -5.97
N ASP A 748 40.20 -3.27 -5.78
CA ASP A 748 40.18 -4.31 -6.80
C ASP A 748 38.84 -5.06 -6.78
N ILE A 749 38.31 -5.27 -7.97
CA ILE A 749 36.93 -5.64 -8.28
C ILE A 749 36.84 -7.00 -8.95
N HIS A 750 37.97 -7.56 -9.43
CA HIS A 750 37.97 -8.83 -10.15
C HIS A 750 37.33 -9.96 -9.35
N ASP A 751 37.65 -10.07 -8.05
CA ASP A 751 37.06 -11.06 -7.14
C ASP A 751 35.56 -10.84 -6.85
N ALA A 752 35.02 -9.65 -7.16
CA ALA A 752 33.63 -9.29 -6.92
C ALA A 752 32.73 -9.48 -8.14
N LEU A 753 33.29 -9.85 -9.30
CA LEU A 753 32.52 -10.14 -10.50
C LEU A 753 31.99 -11.59 -10.46
N PRO A 754 30.71 -11.82 -10.76
CA PRO A 754 30.20 -13.16 -10.94
C PRO A 754 30.75 -13.77 -12.23
N GLU A 755 31.17 -15.04 -12.16
CA GLU A 755 31.51 -15.82 -13.33
C GLU A 755 30.22 -16.43 -13.91
N VAL A 756 29.82 -15.95 -15.09
CA VAL A 756 28.66 -16.46 -15.81
C VAL A 756 29.11 -17.07 -17.14
N MET A 757 28.47 -18.17 -17.55
CA MET A 757 28.71 -18.78 -18.86
C MET A 757 27.66 -18.30 -19.86
N ALA A 758 28.11 -17.74 -20.98
CA ALA A 758 27.26 -17.48 -22.14
C ALA A 758 27.26 -18.73 -23.02
N SER A 759 26.09 -19.34 -23.24
CA SER A 759 25.93 -20.61 -23.97
C SER A 759 25.97 -20.45 -25.51
N ASP A 760 26.48 -19.34 -26.03
CA ASP A 760 26.38 -19.03 -27.46
C ASP A 760 27.71 -19.24 -28.20
N SER A 761 27.67 -20.07 -29.23
CA SER A 761 28.78 -20.33 -30.17
C SER A 761 29.27 -19.07 -30.92
N TYR A 762 28.49 -17.98 -30.94
CA TYR A 762 28.88 -16.70 -31.58
C TYR A 762 29.66 -15.75 -30.66
N ALA A 763 29.74 -16.05 -29.35
CA ALA A 763 30.54 -15.29 -28.41
C ALA A 763 32.01 -15.77 -28.48
N GLY A 764 32.89 -14.98 -29.10
CA GLY A 764 34.30 -15.34 -29.28
C GLY A 764 35.07 -15.25 -27.97
N TYR A 765 35.37 -14.03 -27.55
CA TYR A 765 36.00 -13.75 -26.25
C TYR A 765 35.25 -12.61 -25.55
N PHE A 766 34.68 -12.94 -24.40
CA PHE A 766 33.90 -12.02 -23.57
C PHE A 766 34.41 -12.11 -22.14
N ASP A 767 35.00 -11.02 -21.64
CA ASP A 767 35.37 -10.91 -20.23
C ASP A 767 34.12 -10.93 -19.35
N SER A 768 34.29 -11.31 -18.07
CA SER A 768 33.20 -11.39 -17.09
C SER A 768 32.36 -10.10 -17.01
N TRP A 769 32.97 -8.92 -17.18
CA TRP A 769 32.28 -7.62 -17.24
C TRP A 769 31.18 -7.57 -18.29
N PHE A 770 31.46 -8.06 -19.50
CA PHE A 770 30.54 -7.96 -20.64
C PHE A 770 29.55 -9.12 -20.68
N ARG A 771 29.94 -10.30 -20.18
CA ARG A 771 29.03 -11.45 -20.11
C ARG A 771 27.79 -11.17 -19.27
N ILE A 772 27.94 -10.40 -18.18
CA ILE A 772 26.83 -10.00 -17.30
C ILE A 772 25.87 -9.03 -18.00
N LEU A 773 26.37 -8.24 -18.96
CA LEU A 773 25.58 -7.29 -19.74
C LEU A 773 24.87 -7.95 -20.93
N SER A 774 25.33 -9.14 -21.33
CA SER A 774 24.73 -9.92 -22.41
C SER A 774 23.52 -10.75 -21.95
N ALA A 775 22.56 -10.96 -22.85
CA ALA A 775 21.42 -11.83 -22.62
C ALA A 775 21.88 -13.27 -22.30
N PRO A 776 21.24 -13.99 -21.35
CA PRO A 776 19.99 -13.63 -20.67
C PRO A 776 20.15 -12.77 -19.40
N PHE A 777 21.39 -12.45 -18.98
CA PHE A 777 21.65 -11.78 -17.71
C PHE A 777 21.50 -10.26 -17.78
N GLY A 778 21.89 -9.67 -18.91
CA GLY A 778 21.74 -8.25 -19.18
C GLY A 778 20.82 -7.98 -20.37
N ARG A 779 20.73 -6.70 -20.75
CA ARG A 779 19.77 -6.22 -21.76
C ARG A 779 20.29 -6.26 -23.21
N PHE A 780 21.59 -6.50 -23.41
CA PHE A 780 22.19 -6.46 -24.73
C PHE A 780 22.21 -7.86 -25.36
N SER A 781 21.82 -7.95 -26.63
CA SER A 781 22.09 -9.11 -27.46
C SER A 781 23.57 -9.12 -27.89
N LEU A 782 24.08 -10.27 -28.31
CA LEU A 782 25.51 -10.42 -28.64
C LEU A 782 25.96 -9.53 -29.81
N ASP A 783 25.06 -9.27 -30.76
CA ASP A 783 25.29 -8.40 -31.90
C ASP A 783 25.50 -6.93 -31.53
N ALA A 784 24.93 -6.48 -30.40
CA ALA A 784 25.10 -5.11 -29.91
C ALA A 784 26.57 -4.78 -29.59
N PHE A 785 27.38 -5.77 -29.15
CA PHE A 785 28.80 -5.57 -28.86
C PHE A 785 29.67 -5.38 -30.12
N GLY A 786 29.10 -5.60 -31.31
CA GLY A 786 29.73 -5.34 -32.59
C GLY A 786 29.16 -4.14 -33.36
N ASP A 787 28.18 -3.42 -32.79
CA ASP A 787 27.49 -2.30 -33.42
C ASP A 787 27.88 -0.97 -32.74
N PRO A 788 28.46 0.00 -33.48
CA PRO A 788 28.84 1.31 -32.95
C PRO A 788 27.71 2.06 -32.24
N ASN A 789 26.45 1.84 -32.62
CA ASN A 789 25.30 2.56 -32.06
C ASN A 789 25.04 2.22 -30.59
N PHE A 790 25.48 1.05 -30.11
CA PHE A 790 25.27 0.60 -28.74
C PHE A 790 26.48 0.82 -27.83
N GLU A 791 27.63 1.23 -28.36
CA GLU A 791 28.87 1.36 -27.57
C GLU A 791 28.74 2.31 -26.39
N GLU A 792 28.10 3.47 -26.58
CA GLU A 792 27.89 4.45 -25.50
C GLU A 792 27.01 3.88 -24.38
N GLU A 793 25.95 3.16 -24.74
CA GLU A 793 25.07 2.50 -23.77
C GLU A 793 25.76 1.35 -23.03
N ILE A 794 26.56 0.55 -23.74
CA ILE A 794 27.35 -0.55 -23.16
C ILE A 794 28.37 0.02 -22.17
N LEU A 795 29.13 1.05 -22.57
CA LEU A 795 30.10 1.71 -21.70
C LEU A 795 29.44 2.32 -20.47
N LYS A 796 28.29 2.98 -20.64
CA LYS A 796 27.51 3.52 -19.53
C LYS A 796 27.12 2.44 -18.52
N ASP A 797 26.65 1.29 -18.97
CA ASP A 797 26.28 0.16 -18.10
C ASP A 797 27.52 -0.46 -17.42
N ILE A 798 28.66 -0.52 -18.10
CA ILE A 798 29.95 -0.94 -17.52
C ILE A 798 30.42 0.01 -16.43
N HIS A 799 30.37 1.32 -16.69
CA HIS A 799 30.76 2.34 -15.72
C HIS A 799 29.86 2.31 -14.48
N HIS A 800 28.57 2.11 -14.70
CA HIS A 800 27.61 1.93 -13.62
C HIS A 800 27.92 0.68 -12.79
N LEU A 801 28.14 -0.47 -13.44
CA LEU A 801 28.52 -1.72 -12.77
C LEU A 801 29.82 -1.58 -11.97
N TYR A 802 30.83 -0.92 -12.54
CA TYR A 802 32.08 -0.71 -11.85
C TYR A 802 31.92 0.25 -10.66
N GLY A 803 31.26 1.40 -10.86
CA GLY A 803 30.95 2.33 -9.77
C GLY A 803 30.14 1.68 -8.65
N PHE A 804 29.19 0.81 -9.02
CA PHE A 804 28.38 0.02 -8.10
C PHE A 804 29.26 -0.89 -7.24
N LEU A 805 30.06 -1.76 -7.86
CA LEU A 805 30.95 -2.67 -7.13
C LEU A 805 31.97 -1.93 -6.27
N ALA A 806 32.57 -0.86 -6.81
CA ALA A 806 33.53 -0.04 -6.06
C ALA A 806 32.88 0.58 -4.82
N ALA A 807 31.67 1.11 -4.93
CA ALA A 807 30.92 1.67 -3.80
C ALA A 807 30.68 0.63 -2.69
N GLN A 808 30.32 -0.60 -3.08
CA GLN A 808 30.08 -1.68 -2.13
C GLN A 808 31.36 -2.16 -1.43
N ILE A 809 32.48 -2.25 -2.15
CA ILE A 809 33.75 -2.70 -1.58
C ILE A 809 34.35 -1.64 -0.64
N VAL A 810 34.33 -0.37 -1.06
CA VAL A 810 34.79 0.77 -0.24
C VAL A 810 34.09 0.85 1.10
N ASN A 811 32.82 0.43 1.15
CA ASN A 811 32.02 0.39 2.36
C ASN A 811 32.65 -0.43 3.49
N PHE A 812 33.50 -1.41 3.19
CA PHE A 812 34.20 -2.22 4.21
C PHE A 812 35.73 -2.20 4.11
N GLU A 813 36.32 -1.78 2.99
CA GLU A 813 37.79 -1.71 2.83
C GLU A 813 38.40 -0.35 3.21
N ASN A 814 37.66 0.74 2.98
CA ASN A 814 38.19 2.09 3.04
C ASN A 814 37.56 2.96 4.13
N ARG A 815 36.73 2.38 5.01
CA ARG A 815 36.15 3.11 6.14
C ARG A 815 37.11 3.10 7.32
N LEU A 816 37.51 4.29 7.75
CA LEU A 816 38.35 4.51 8.92
C LEU A 816 37.57 5.33 9.96
N ASP A 817 37.78 5.03 11.24
CA ASP A 817 37.29 5.89 12.32
C ASP A 817 37.98 7.26 12.24
N ILE A 818 37.31 8.32 12.68
CA ILE A 818 37.86 9.69 12.63
C ILE A 818 39.14 9.86 13.48
N THR A 819 39.45 8.91 14.36
CA THR A 819 40.69 8.88 15.15
C THR A 819 41.83 8.11 14.48
N GLN A 820 41.55 7.38 13.40
CA GLN A 820 42.49 6.49 12.75
C GLN A 820 43.16 7.19 11.55
N ASN A 821 44.48 7.05 11.46
CA ASN A 821 45.26 7.54 10.32
C ASN A 821 45.10 6.60 9.12
N SER A 822 45.03 7.18 7.92
CA SER A 822 45.24 6.43 6.68
C SER A 822 46.74 6.24 6.43
N LYS A 823 47.10 5.31 5.54
CA LYS A 823 48.46 5.15 5.02
C LYS A 823 49.03 6.46 4.45
N ASP A 824 48.20 7.22 3.73
CA ASP A 824 48.66 8.33 2.89
C ASP A 824 48.28 9.71 3.46
N SER A 825 47.45 9.77 4.52
CA SER A 825 46.96 11.04 5.07
C SER A 825 46.48 10.92 6.53
N PRO A 826 46.63 11.98 7.35
CA PRO A 826 46.00 12.06 8.67
C PRO A 826 44.46 12.20 8.55
N PRO A 827 43.69 11.89 9.62
CA PRO A 827 42.25 12.06 9.60
C PRO A 827 41.84 13.52 9.42
N PRO A 828 40.76 13.80 8.68
CA PRO A 828 40.22 15.14 8.53
C PRO A 828 39.67 15.68 9.85
N THR A 829 39.57 17.00 9.96
CA THR A 829 38.86 17.64 11.07
C THR A 829 37.38 17.23 11.04
N PRO A 830 36.81 16.70 12.14
CA PRO A 830 35.40 16.31 12.19
C PRO A 830 34.52 17.54 11.95
N PHE A 831 33.59 17.43 11.02
CA PHE A 831 32.56 18.44 10.81
C PHE A 831 31.21 17.98 11.34
N ASN A 832 30.37 18.96 11.64
CA ASN A 832 29.02 18.77 12.10
C ASN A 832 28.06 19.02 10.94
N LEU A 833 27.21 18.03 10.66
CA LEU A 833 26.18 18.10 9.63
C LEU A 833 24.85 18.54 10.23
N THR A 834 24.28 19.63 9.75
CA THR A 834 22.91 20.03 10.13
C THR A 834 21.89 19.17 9.39
N ALA A 835 21.05 18.44 10.12
CA ALA A 835 19.99 17.59 9.57
C ALA A 835 18.62 17.99 10.13
N ASN A 836 17.58 17.83 9.30
CA ASN A 836 16.21 18.14 9.67
C ASN A 836 15.52 16.87 10.15
N VAL A 837 15.23 16.79 11.45
CA VAL A 837 14.41 15.76 12.07
C VAL A 837 12.95 16.06 11.80
N ILE A 838 12.23 15.12 11.21
CA ILE A 838 10.79 15.16 10.98
C ILE A 838 10.15 14.23 12.01
N ASN A 839 9.50 14.82 13.01
CA ASN A 839 8.75 14.08 14.01
C ASN A 839 7.29 13.91 13.55
N LEU A 840 6.88 12.67 13.29
CA LEU A 840 5.52 12.32 12.84
C LEU A 840 4.55 12.03 14.00
N SER A 841 5.00 12.10 15.25
CA SER A 841 4.20 11.72 16.43
C SER A 841 3.15 12.77 16.83
N ARG A 842 3.31 14.03 16.42
CA ARG A 842 2.43 15.12 16.87
C ARG A 842 1.10 15.10 16.14
N ARG A 843 0.05 14.73 16.86
CA ARG A 843 -1.35 14.79 16.41
C ARG A 843 -2.00 16.10 16.85
N ARG A 844 -2.64 16.82 15.93
CA ARG A 844 -3.38 18.05 16.21
C ARG A 844 -4.82 17.96 15.76
N LEU A 845 -5.69 18.60 16.52
CA LEU A 845 -7.09 18.78 16.15
C LEU A 845 -7.18 19.87 15.07
N VAL A 846 -7.75 19.52 13.92
CA VAL A 846 -7.94 20.42 12.79
C VAL A 846 -9.43 20.50 12.49
N GLN A 847 -9.91 21.73 12.28
CA GLN A 847 -11.28 21.97 11.86
C GLN A 847 -11.38 21.86 10.34
N ASP A 848 -12.33 21.08 9.83
CA ASP A 848 -12.55 20.91 8.39
C ASP A 848 -13.17 22.19 7.80
N PRO A 849 -12.51 22.82 6.80
CA PRO A 849 -13.00 24.08 6.24
C PRO A 849 -14.29 23.91 5.45
N ILE A 850 -14.42 22.83 4.67
CA ILE A 850 -15.57 22.62 3.78
C ILE A 850 -16.82 22.41 4.63
N VAL A 851 -16.76 21.50 5.60
CA VAL A 851 -17.88 21.20 6.50
C VAL A 851 -18.27 22.44 7.31
N THR A 852 -17.28 23.21 7.79
CA THR A 852 -17.53 24.43 8.56
C THR A 852 -18.26 25.49 7.72
N TYR A 853 -17.86 25.73 6.48
CA TYR A 853 -18.55 26.70 5.62
C TYR A 853 -20.00 26.30 5.33
N VAL A 854 -20.27 25.00 5.14
CA VAL A 854 -21.65 24.52 4.95
C VAL A 854 -22.49 24.79 6.19
N ILE A 855 -21.98 24.47 7.39
CA ILE A 855 -22.69 24.73 8.65
C ILE A 855 -22.94 26.23 8.84
N ILE A 856 -21.94 27.08 8.60
CA ILE A 856 -22.09 28.54 8.68
C ILE A 856 -23.14 29.02 7.67
N GLY A 857 -23.14 28.50 6.44
CA GLY A 857 -24.14 28.83 5.42
C GLY A 857 -25.56 28.49 5.86
N ILE A 858 -25.76 27.32 6.46
CA ILE A 858 -27.06 26.91 7.01
C ILE A 858 -27.48 27.83 8.17
N LEU A 859 -26.59 28.06 9.15
CA LEU A 859 -26.88 28.88 10.32
C LEU A 859 -27.19 30.34 9.97
N THR A 860 -26.42 30.93 9.07
CA THR A 860 -26.63 32.31 8.60
C THR A 860 -27.95 32.45 7.85
N LEU A 861 -28.28 31.48 6.98
CA LEU A 861 -29.57 31.45 6.30
C LEU A 861 -30.74 31.34 7.29
N THR A 862 -30.62 30.48 8.31
CA THR A 862 -31.61 30.35 9.38
C THR A 862 -31.77 31.66 10.15
N ALA A 863 -30.67 32.30 10.56
CA ALA A 863 -30.72 33.57 11.28
C ALA A 863 -31.36 34.69 10.43
N LEU A 864 -31.00 34.81 9.15
CA LEU A 864 -31.54 35.81 8.24
C LEU A 864 -33.05 35.62 8.04
N LEU A 865 -33.51 34.39 7.82
CA LEU A 865 -34.92 34.10 7.61
C LEU A 865 -35.74 34.25 8.90
N SER A 866 -35.20 33.84 10.06
CA SER A 866 -35.85 34.08 11.35
C SER A 866 -35.92 35.58 11.69
N LEU A 867 -34.89 36.36 11.36
CA LEU A 867 -34.88 37.81 11.51
C LEU A 867 -35.88 38.48 10.57
N LEU A 868 -35.98 38.02 9.32
CA LEU A 868 -36.96 38.53 8.35
C LEU A 868 -38.39 38.35 8.87
N VAL A 869 -38.73 37.16 9.38
CA VAL A 869 -40.05 36.88 9.97
C VAL A 869 -40.31 37.77 11.20
N LEU A 870 -39.29 37.97 12.04
CA LEU A 870 -39.38 38.84 13.23
C LEU A 870 -39.64 40.30 12.89
N ILE A 871 -39.03 40.82 11.81
CA ILE A 871 -39.20 42.21 11.35
C ILE A 871 -40.55 42.41 10.64
N THR A 872 -41.04 41.40 9.91
CA THR A 872 -42.30 41.51 9.17
C THR A 872 -43.55 41.43 10.05
N ASP A 873 -43.49 40.73 11.19
CA ASP A 873 -44.63 40.55 12.09
C ASP A 873 -45.18 41.88 12.68
N PRO A 874 -44.37 42.84 13.19
CA PRO A 874 -44.87 44.11 13.73
C PRO A 874 -45.24 45.14 12.65
N LEU A 875 -44.58 45.14 11.48
CA LEU A 875 -44.84 46.12 10.40
C LEU A 875 -46.14 45.86 9.61
N GLY A 876 -46.69 44.64 9.69
CA GLY A 876 -47.90 44.23 8.95
C GLY A 876 -49.23 44.83 9.44
N THR A 877 -49.24 45.60 10.54
CA THR A 877 -50.45 46.22 11.09
C THR A 877 -50.92 47.46 10.31
N THR A 878 -50.11 48.02 9.40
CA THR A 878 -50.39 49.32 8.76
C THR A 878 -50.66 49.27 7.25
N SER A 879 -50.43 48.15 6.56
CA SER A 879 -50.62 48.06 5.10
C SER A 879 -51.49 46.87 4.69
N SER A 880 -52.70 47.17 4.23
CA SER A 880 -53.76 46.25 3.79
C SER A 880 -53.46 45.46 2.50
N LYS A 881 -52.19 45.14 2.20
CA LYS A 881 -51.82 44.29 1.05
C LYS A 881 -50.95 43.13 1.49
N SER A 882 -51.37 41.93 1.11
CA SER A 882 -50.81 40.62 1.41
C SER A 882 -49.29 40.54 1.21
N GLN A 883 -48.52 40.70 2.29
CA GLN A 883 -47.12 40.30 2.28
C GLN A 883 -47.03 38.76 2.29
N PRO A 884 -46.14 38.15 1.49
CA PRO A 884 -46.08 36.70 1.32
C PRO A 884 -45.61 35.93 2.57
N PHE A 885 -45.04 36.62 3.58
CA PHE A 885 -44.41 35.99 4.74
C PHE A 885 -45.08 36.30 6.09
N SER A 886 -46.06 37.20 6.12
CA SER A 886 -46.78 37.56 7.35
C SER A 886 -47.96 36.61 7.57
N MET A 887 -47.88 35.79 8.61
CA MET A 887 -49.02 35.01 9.09
C MET A 887 -49.43 35.58 10.43
N ARG A 888 -50.71 35.91 10.59
CA ARG A 888 -51.22 36.47 11.84
C ARG A 888 -51.42 35.34 12.85
N ILE A 889 -50.69 35.39 13.96
CA ILE A 889 -50.62 34.31 14.95
C ILE A 889 -51.11 34.75 16.33
N GLU A 890 -50.88 36.02 16.69
CA GLU A 890 -51.30 36.56 17.98
C GLU A 890 -52.81 36.56 18.12
N GLY A 891 -53.30 35.91 19.19
CA GLY A 891 -54.72 35.78 19.50
C GLY A 891 -55.53 34.92 18.53
N LEU A 892 -54.88 34.21 17.59
CA LEU A 892 -55.59 33.42 16.57
C LEU A 892 -56.34 32.22 17.17
N ALA A 893 -55.71 31.53 18.13
CA ALA A 893 -56.24 30.32 18.75
C ALA A 893 -55.82 30.22 20.23
N PRO A 894 -56.64 29.59 21.09
CA PRO A 894 -56.33 29.37 22.51
C PRO A 894 -55.25 28.30 22.72
N ASP A 895 -54.76 28.18 23.95
CA ASP A 895 -53.81 27.13 24.30
C ASP A 895 -54.44 25.74 24.08
N GLY A 896 -53.65 24.81 23.55
CA GLY A 896 -54.14 23.49 23.16
C GLY A 896 -55.20 23.53 22.04
N TYR A 897 -55.12 24.47 21.10
CA TYR A 897 -56.03 24.58 19.94
C TYR A 897 -56.16 23.27 19.13
N ASN A 898 -55.13 22.44 19.08
CA ASN A 898 -55.16 21.13 18.42
C ASN A 898 -55.91 20.05 19.23
N SER A 899 -56.41 20.36 20.43
CA SER A 899 -57.20 19.41 21.23
C SER A 899 -58.63 19.29 20.72
N ILE A 900 -59.19 18.09 20.78
CA ILE A 900 -60.60 17.83 20.41
C ILE A 900 -61.52 18.79 21.19
N ALA A 901 -61.31 18.97 22.49
CA ALA A 901 -62.12 19.88 23.30
C ALA A 901 -62.08 21.34 22.83
N ALA A 902 -60.93 21.83 22.34
CA ALA A 902 -60.84 23.18 21.78
C ALA A 902 -61.56 23.29 20.44
N MET A 903 -61.39 22.30 19.54
CA MET A 903 -62.12 22.25 18.27
C MET A 903 -63.63 22.05 18.46
N THR A 904 -64.06 21.26 19.45
CA THR A 904 -65.47 21.13 19.84
C THR A 904 -66.03 22.44 20.33
N ALA A 905 -65.32 23.17 21.20
CA ALA A 905 -65.77 24.47 21.66
C ALA A 905 -65.91 25.49 20.52
N LEU A 906 -64.99 25.44 19.53
CA LEU A 906 -65.06 26.30 18.35
C LEU A 906 -66.23 25.93 17.43
N LEU A 907 -66.51 24.64 17.23
CA LEU A 907 -67.47 24.16 16.22
C LEU A 907 -68.88 23.90 16.74
N LYS A 908 -69.09 23.80 18.06
CA LYS A 908 -70.38 23.42 18.68
C LYS A 908 -71.56 24.26 18.19
N ASP A 909 -71.36 25.57 18.08
CA ASP A 909 -72.40 26.54 17.69
C ASP A 909 -72.29 26.96 16.20
N SER A 910 -71.57 26.19 15.39
CA SER A 910 -71.41 26.42 13.95
C SER A 910 -72.65 25.97 13.16
N ASN A 911 -73.06 26.74 12.14
CA ASN A 911 -74.00 26.29 11.11
C ASN A 911 -73.36 25.32 10.08
N ALA A 912 -72.03 25.27 9.98
CA ALA A 912 -71.32 24.47 9.00
C ALA A 912 -71.56 22.96 9.15
N MET A 913 -71.84 22.49 10.38
CA MET A 913 -72.19 21.09 10.65
C MET A 913 -73.59 20.72 10.13
N ASP A 914 -74.50 21.70 10.03
CA ASP A 914 -75.88 21.48 9.57
C ASP A 914 -75.94 21.30 8.05
N HIS A 915 -74.93 21.80 7.32
CA HIS A 915 -74.76 21.66 5.86
C HIS A 915 -73.97 20.40 5.44
N LEU A 916 -73.56 19.54 6.38
CA LEU A 916 -72.89 18.28 6.06
C LEU A 916 -73.91 17.23 5.57
N PRO A 917 -73.66 16.58 4.41
CA PRO A 917 -74.60 15.60 3.86
C PRO A 917 -74.72 14.37 4.77
N GLU A 918 -75.89 13.72 4.76
CA GLU A 918 -76.09 12.47 5.50
C GLU A 918 -75.11 11.39 5.03
N GLY A 919 -74.44 10.71 5.97
CA GLY A 919 -73.42 9.71 5.68
C GLY A 919 -72.05 10.28 5.29
N ALA A 920 -71.76 11.56 5.57
CA ALA A 920 -70.47 12.20 5.30
C ALA A 920 -69.26 11.43 5.88
N GLU A 921 -69.46 10.66 6.96
CA GLU A 921 -68.48 9.76 7.59
C GLU A 921 -68.02 8.61 6.69
N HIS A 922 -68.82 8.22 5.69
CA HIS A 922 -68.56 7.12 4.77
C HIS A 922 -68.27 7.57 3.33
N MET A 923 -68.32 8.87 3.04
CA MET A 923 -68.10 9.41 1.69
C MET A 923 -66.61 9.56 1.36
N SER A 924 -66.27 9.29 0.09
CA SER A 924 -64.92 9.51 -0.42
C SER A 924 -64.55 11.00 -0.48
N LYS A 925 -63.24 11.30 -0.54
CA LYS A 925 -62.74 12.69 -0.58
C LYS A 925 -63.34 13.52 -1.70
N LYS A 926 -63.41 12.92 -2.89
CA LYS A 926 -63.93 13.56 -4.10
C LYS A 926 -65.43 13.82 -4.01
N GLU A 927 -66.19 12.83 -3.53
CA GLU A 927 -67.66 12.93 -3.43
C GLU A 927 -68.10 14.01 -2.43
N LEU A 928 -67.44 14.08 -1.27
CA LEU A 928 -67.75 15.13 -0.28
C LEU A 928 -67.40 16.53 -0.80
N HIS A 929 -66.28 16.67 -1.51
CA HIS A 929 -65.87 17.96 -2.10
C HIS A 929 -66.84 18.42 -3.19
N GLU A 930 -67.40 17.51 -3.97
CA GLU A 930 -68.38 17.81 -5.00
C GLU A 930 -69.69 18.31 -4.37
N LYS A 931 -70.19 17.63 -3.34
CA LYS A 931 -71.42 18.01 -2.61
C LYS A 931 -71.30 19.33 -1.86
N LEU A 932 -70.11 19.68 -1.37
CA LEU A 932 -69.84 20.93 -0.64
C LEU A 932 -69.18 22.03 -1.50
N SER A 933 -69.09 21.84 -2.82
CA SER A 933 -68.33 22.72 -3.73
C SER A 933 -68.89 24.16 -3.82
N GLY A 934 -70.19 24.33 -3.58
CA GLY A 934 -70.87 25.63 -3.58
C GLY A 934 -70.74 26.43 -2.28
N LEU A 935 -70.26 25.83 -1.20
CA LEU A 935 -70.20 26.48 0.12
C LEU A 935 -68.86 27.19 0.34
N ARG A 936 -68.93 28.33 1.03
CA ARG A 936 -67.77 29.11 1.46
C ARG A 936 -67.73 29.17 2.98
N PHE A 937 -66.58 28.82 3.56
CA PHE A 937 -66.40 28.78 5.00
C PHE A 937 -65.52 29.93 5.47
N ARG A 938 -65.82 30.49 6.64
CA ARG A 938 -65.03 31.55 7.26
C ARG A 938 -65.03 31.42 8.78
N MET A 939 -63.92 31.78 9.40
CA MET A 939 -63.79 31.87 10.86
C MET A 939 -63.95 33.32 11.31
N GLY A 940 -64.80 33.56 12.31
CA GLY A 940 -65.03 34.88 12.87
C GLY A 940 -66.29 34.93 13.73
N TRP A 941 -66.82 36.13 13.94
CA TRP A 941 -68.06 36.35 14.69
C TRP A 941 -69.27 36.19 13.76
N PHE A 942 -70.25 35.41 14.20
CA PHE A 942 -71.51 35.20 13.50
C PHE A 942 -72.70 35.53 14.41
N TRP A 943 -73.77 36.01 13.80
CA TRP A 943 -75.06 36.28 14.42
C TRP A 943 -76.04 35.15 14.10
N ARG A 944 -76.57 34.48 15.13
CA ARG A 944 -77.57 33.42 14.96
C ARG A 944 -78.98 33.97 15.22
N GLU A 945 -79.79 34.07 14.18
CA GLU A 945 -81.11 34.69 14.26
C GLU A 945 -82.07 33.94 15.21
N SER A 946 -82.00 32.60 15.23
CA SER A 946 -82.87 31.77 16.08
C SER A 946 -82.62 31.91 17.59
N THR A 947 -81.44 32.38 18.00
CA THR A 947 -81.06 32.51 19.41
C THR A 947 -80.76 33.96 19.82
N GLN A 948 -80.67 34.88 18.85
CA GLN A 948 -80.31 36.28 19.05
C GLN A 948 -78.98 36.45 19.83
N THR A 949 -78.00 35.58 19.54
CA THR A 949 -76.69 35.60 20.21
C THR A 949 -75.53 35.58 19.21
N ARG A 950 -74.40 36.18 19.62
CA ARG A 950 -73.14 36.22 18.87
C ARG A 950 -72.28 35.01 19.23
N HIS A 951 -71.78 34.30 18.23
CA HIS A 951 -70.87 33.16 18.43
C HIS A 951 -69.60 33.33 17.60
N TYR A 952 -68.44 33.04 18.19
CA TYR A 952 -67.18 32.98 17.47
C TYR A 952 -66.93 31.53 17.00
N THR A 953 -67.03 31.29 15.70
CA THR A 953 -66.98 29.92 15.14
C THR A 953 -66.50 29.91 13.69
N ILE A 954 -66.42 28.72 13.09
CA ILE A 954 -66.22 28.52 11.65
C ILE A 954 -67.59 28.28 11.04
N GLY A 955 -68.12 29.25 10.30
CA GLY A 955 -69.46 29.17 9.69
C GLY A 955 -69.44 29.11 8.17
N VAL A 956 -70.56 28.69 7.59
CA VAL A 956 -70.86 28.81 6.15
C VAL A 956 -71.40 30.21 5.90
N LEU A 957 -70.83 30.90 4.90
CA LEU A 957 -71.29 32.21 4.44
C LEU A 957 -72.57 32.09 3.60
N ASP A 958 -73.36 33.15 3.55
CA ASP A 958 -74.60 33.26 2.77
C ASP A 958 -75.76 32.36 3.27
N ASP A 959 -75.79 32.04 4.57
CA ASP A 959 -76.90 31.36 5.25
C ASP A 959 -77.82 32.38 5.92
N GLU A 960 -79.11 32.36 5.58
CA GLU A 960 -80.10 33.33 6.06
C GLU A 960 -80.22 33.36 7.59
N ASN A 961 -79.98 32.22 8.27
CA ASN A 961 -80.12 32.13 9.73
C ASN A 961 -78.80 32.38 10.50
N PHE A 962 -77.68 32.62 9.80
CA PHE A 962 -76.35 32.71 10.40
C PHE A 962 -75.45 33.73 9.67
N GLU A 963 -75.62 35.00 10.03
CA GLU A 963 -74.96 36.13 9.36
C GLU A 963 -73.53 36.35 9.88
N PHE A 964 -72.58 36.63 8.98
CA PHE A 964 -71.18 36.92 9.34
C PHE A 964 -71.01 38.40 9.72
N LEU A 965 -70.61 38.66 10.97
CA LEU A 965 -70.45 40.02 11.49
C LEU A 965 -69.06 40.62 11.22
N GLY A 966 -68.00 39.80 11.24
CA GLY A 966 -66.63 40.30 11.06
C GLY A 966 -65.56 39.41 11.69
N ASN A 967 -64.29 39.77 11.49
CA ASN A 967 -63.19 39.13 12.21
C ASN A 967 -63.05 39.70 13.64
N LYS A 968 -62.10 39.19 14.44
CA LYS A 968 -61.90 39.65 15.82
C LYS A 968 -61.62 41.15 15.95
N ASP A 969 -60.82 41.73 15.05
CA ASP A 969 -60.44 43.14 15.11
C ASP A 969 -61.55 44.07 14.66
N ASP A 970 -62.30 43.64 13.63
CA ASP A 970 -63.41 44.42 13.11
C ASP A 970 -64.44 44.63 14.24
N ILE A 971 -64.76 43.57 14.97
CA ILE A 971 -65.67 43.60 16.12
C ILE A 971 -65.05 44.25 17.35
N ALA A 972 -63.76 44.00 17.66
CA ALA A 972 -63.10 44.68 18.79
C ALA A 972 -63.02 46.19 18.57
N ARG A 973 -62.82 46.64 17.32
CA ARG A 973 -62.85 48.05 16.94
C ARG A 973 -64.26 48.62 17.04
N GLU A 974 -65.28 47.89 16.58
CA GLU A 974 -66.68 48.29 16.69
C GLU A 974 -67.13 48.39 18.16
N ASP A 975 -66.83 47.38 18.99
CA ASP A 975 -67.10 47.38 20.43
C ASP A 975 -66.33 48.48 21.17
N ALA A 976 -65.11 48.82 20.72
CA ALA A 976 -64.34 49.94 21.26
C ALA A 976 -64.97 51.30 20.89
N LEU A 977 -65.44 51.46 19.65
CA LEU A 977 -66.17 52.65 19.19
C LEU A 977 -67.54 52.81 19.87
N LEU A 978 -68.20 51.70 20.25
CA LEU A 978 -69.45 51.72 21.01
C LEU A 978 -69.23 52.03 22.50
N ARG A 979 -68.10 51.64 23.09
CA ARG A 979 -67.74 51.99 24.48
C ARG A 979 -67.17 53.41 24.61
N TYR A 980 -66.56 53.93 23.55
CA TYR A 980 -66.00 55.28 23.47
C TYR A 980 -66.42 55.92 22.13
N PRO A 981 -67.63 56.50 22.04
CA PRO A 981 -68.05 57.17 20.81
C PRO A 981 -67.09 58.33 20.52
N PRO A 982 -66.62 58.50 19.27
CA PRO A 982 -65.80 59.65 18.92
C PRO A 982 -66.62 60.94 19.11
N GLU A 983 -66.04 61.93 19.80
CA GLU A 983 -66.59 63.30 19.86
C GLU A 983 -66.55 64.02 18.51
#